data_AF-A0AAV4JJ65-F1
#
_entry.id   AF-A0AAV4JJ65-F1
#
_cell.length_a   1.000
_cell.length_b   1.000
_cell.length_c   1.000
_cell.angle_alpha   90.00
_cell.angle_beta   90.00
_cell.angle_gamma   90.00
#
_symmetry.space_group_name_H-M   'P 1'
#
loop_
_entity.id
_entity.type
_entity.pdbx_description
1 polymer ?
#
loop_
_entity_poly.entity_id
_entity_poly.type
_entity_poly.pdbx_seq_one_letter_code
_entity_poly.pdbx_strand_id
1 'polypeptide(L)'
;MRPEYATLSYPLCNIEELTFFIVPSYSCSLEVFEGICRVVVSLSENHTKLIVESVLGPEELKQNTMSLLQMILACSGIPGHFPVDEGCSDQTFLFWYMLQDELGMISEEDLLPQMEVFKPIFYSLVDVLQRKAKFPPDVDYISWSLEEKEQFRCYRQDIADTLMYFYNILDVELLARLVNSLCALTHRFKQGMQDWQTVEAILFVFSSISESVPPDEKMYVPKLFSQLQEIPFANTPLISTALNMIGSFAEWMHWHPDTLGCVLPLVLQGIANTEVGTSATIALKDLTRENLGNIQPYAHQILIACQPRDLLRLMSSVGHVLSVMSTSEIMQYLDQMITPHIQHLDALAALEPSPSIRVDVHTTVNIFAWLFGSLDTELECGDEEQQHNSQNTAPYQQDPAEPKPISVILEKISPAIQKIAYAWTFDTDVIEMLLTFGRHENFIPLSKAIIENVCSRSLQMFNAAIIRNYTDVIEGFMCFLAQVMKKVKRILVTCNCDLVSIFQAAVLSMALPEHATVKASCSFLIEFLNAGVENDVIKNTVITHGHILVDRILRAIGGESQRGIIDYIADVVMSLNKNFVVQLSTWLKLMIENEGYPSPRASRQDKENFVKNLLRDRMNKKKTREVVKEFTLLCRGLLGTEYAESAAAFL
;
A
#
# COMPACT_ATOMS: atom_id res chain seq x y z
N MET A 1 -67.94 34.17 2.41
CA MET A 1 -66.55 34.64 2.54
C MET A 1 -65.73 33.62 3.30
N ARG A 2 -65.02 32.74 2.57
CA ARG A 2 -63.75 32.13 2.95
C ARG A 2 -62.97 31.94 1.64
N PRO A 3 -61.73 32.41 1.53
CA PRO A 3 -61.02 32.48 0.26
C PRO A 3 -60.45 31.12 -0.13
N GLU A 4 -60.33 30.96 -1.45
CA GLU A 4 -59.76 29.86 -2.19
C GLU A 4 -58.30 29.60 -1.78
N TYR A 5 -57.96 28.35 -1.48
CA TYR A 5 -56.57 27.88 -1.55
C TYR A 5 -56.38 27.26 -2.93
N ALA A 6 -55.73 28.03 -3.80
CA ALA A 6 -55.29 27.60 -5.11
C ALA A 6 -54.36 26.39 -4.99
N THR A 7 -54.75 25.30 -5.65
CA THR A 7 -53.83 24.24 -6.09
C THR A 7 -52.80 24.85 -7.02
N LEU A 8 -51.63 25.21 -6.47
CA LEU A 8 -50.43 25.48 -7.26
C LEU A 8 -49.93 24.14 -7.79
N SER A 9 -50.37 23.79 -9.00
CA SER A 9 -49.68 22.84 -9.86
C SER A 9 -48.33 23.44 -10.21
N TYR A 10 -47.29 23.10 -9.45
CA TYR A 10 -45.92 23.34 -9.90
C TYR A 10 -45.70 22.48 -11.15
N PRO A 11 -45.17 23.04 -12.26
CA PRO A 11 -44.74 22.21 -13.36
C PRO A 11 -43.63 21.32 -12.82
N LEU A 12 -43.85 20.00 -12.84
CA LEU A 12 -42.79 19.01 -12.69
C LEU A 12 -41.74 19.39 -13.73
N CYS A 13 -40.58 19.86 -13.28
CA CYS A 13 -39.42 20.10 -14.14
C CYS A 13 -39.09 18.74 -14.75
N ASN A 14 -39.43 18.56 -16.02
CA ASN A 14 -39.32 17.28 -16.69
C ASN A 14 -37.82 16.97 -16.80
N ILE A 15 -37.35 15.85 -16.26
CA ILE A 15 -35.90 15.50 -16.26
C ILE A 15 -35.32 15.49 -17.70
N GLU A 16 -36.18 15.29 -18.70
CA GLU A 16 -35.86 15.45 -20.13
C GLU A 16 -35.34 16.85 -20.50
N GLU A 17 -35.79 17.92 -19.85
CA GLU A 17 -35.28 19.28 -20.08
C GLU A 17 -33.86 19.45 -19.53
N LEU A 18 -33.48 18.74 -18.46
CA LEU A 18 -32.11 18.75 -17.93
C LEU A 18 -31.15 17.98 -18.84
N THR A 19 -31.61 16.91 -19.50
CA THR A 19 -30.79 16.17 -20.48
C THR A 19 -30.41 17.07 -21.67
N PHE A 20 -31.26 18.04 -22.03
CA PHE A 20 -30.98 19.05 -23.04
C PHE A 20 -29.87 20.05 -22.64
N PHE A 21 -29.68 20.29 -21.32
CA PHE A 21 -28.63 21.15 -20.79
C PHE A 21 -27.27 20.44 -20.60
N ILE A 22 -27.24 19.10 -20.64
CA ILE A 22 -26.03 18.32 -20.37
C ILE A 22 -25.22 18.03 -21.65
N VAL A 23 -25.81 18.14 -22.83
CA VAL A 23 -25.03 18.32 -24.05
C VAL A 23 -24.54 19.77 -24.05
N PRO A 24 -23.23 20.05 -24.15
CA PRO A 24 -22.71 21.42 -24.24
C PRO A 24 -23.25 22.07 -25.52
N SER A 25 -24.45 22.61 -25.44
CA SER A 25 -25.01 23.55 -26.38
C SER A 25 -24.24 24.85 -26.18
N TYR A 26 -23.95 25.56 -27.29
CA TYR A 26 -23.14 26.79 -27.37
C TYR A 26 -23.59 27.96 -26.43
N SER A 27 -24.58 27.75 -25.55
CA SER A 27 -25.23 28.72 -24.68
C SER A 27 -25.00 28.54 -23.17
N CYS A 28 -24.40 27.44 -22.68
CA CYS A 28 -24.15 27.22 -21.25
C CYS A 28 -22.67 27.46 -20.90
N SER A 29 -22.38 28.25 -19.85
CA SER A 29 -21.00 28.42 -19.37
C SER A 29 -20.51 27.13 -18.70
N LEU A 30 -19.20 26.85 -18.83
CA LEU A 30 -18.55 25.68 -18.21
C LEU A 30 -18.81 25.61 -16.69
N GLU A 31 -18.78 26.76 -16.01
CA GLU A 31 -19.07 26.87 -14.57
C GLU A 31 -20.50 26.44 -14.19
N VAL A 32 -21.50 26.73 -15.03
CA VAL A 32 -22.88 26.33 -14.76
C VAL A 32 -23.02 24.82 -14.94
N PHE A 33 -22.36 24.26 -15.96
CA PHE A 33 -22.33 22.83 -16.19
C PHE A 33 -21.64 22.10 -15.03
N GLU A 34 -20.48 22.59 -14.56
CA GLU A 34 -19.79 22.10 -13.36
C GLU A 34 -20.71 22.11 -12.12
N GLY A 35 -21.43 23.21 -11.91
CA GLY A 35 -22.40 23.31 -10.82
C GLY A 35 -23.53 22.28 -10.91
N ILE A 36 -24.07 22.05 -12.11
CA ILE A 36 -25.12 21.04 -12.34
C ILE A 36 -24.56 19.64 -12.08
N CYS A 37 -23.37 19.32 -12.63
CA CYS A 37 -22.69 18.05 -12.41
C CYS A 37 -22.55 17.76 -10.91
N ARG A 38 -22.04 18.73 -10.14
CA ARG A 38 -21.86 18.59 -8.70
C ARG A 38 -23.16 18.33 -7.95
N VAL A 39 -24.24 19.01 -8.31
CA VAL A 39 -25.56 18.80 -7.68
C VAL A 39 -26.10 17.40 -7.99
N VAL A 40 -26.05 16.98 -9.27
CA VAL A 40 -26.55 15.68 -9.72
C VAL A 40 -25.77 14.54 -9.08
N VAL A 41 -24.44 14.63 -9.10
CA VAL A 41 -23.53 13.64 -8.50
C VAL A 41 -23.74 13.58 -6.98
N SER A 42 -23.69 14.72 -6.28
CA SER A 42 -23.82 14.75 -4.82
C SER A 42 -25.18 14.23 -4.34
N LEU A 43 -26.27 14.50 -5.07
CA LEU A 43 -27.58 13.91 -4.76
C LEU A 43 -27.54 12.39 -4.91
N SER A 44 -26.92 11.89 -5.97
CA SER A 44 -26.93 10.48 -6.32
C SER A 44 -26.02 9.65 -5.41
N GLU A 45 -24.86 10.18 -5.03
CA GLU A 45 -23.90 9.54 -4.12
C GLU A 45 -24.47 9.28 -2.73
N ASN A 46 -25.31 10.20 -2.23
CA ASN A 46 -25.92 10.06 -0.90
C ASN A 46 -27.13 9.12 -0.89
N HIS A 47 -27.60 8.67 -2.06
CA HIS A 47 -28.85 7.92 -2.22
C HIS A 47 -28.72 6.73 -3.18
N THR A 48 -27.52 6.13 -3.31
CA THR A 48 -27.24 4.97 -4.17
C THR A 48 -28.14 3.78 -3.89
N LYS A 49 -28.41 3.47 -2.63
CA LYS A 49 -29.36 2.42 -2.23
C LYS A 49 -30.77 2.66 -2.79
N LEU A 50 -31.26 3.90 -2.72
CA LEU A 50 -32.57 4.25 -3.27
C LEU A 50 -32.59 4.08 -4.79
N ILE A 51 -31.51 4.44 -5.47
CA ILE A 51 -31.36 4.26 -6.93
C ILE A 51 -31.50 2.78 -7.28
N VAL A 52 -30.76 1.89 -6.61
CA VAL A 52 -30.83 0.44 -6.81
C VAL A 52 -32.24 -0.11 -6.59
N GLU A 53 -32.89 0.25 -5.49
CA GLU A 53 -34.26 -0.22 -5.18
C GLU A 53 -35.30 0.31 -6.19
N SER A 54 -35.10 1.53 -6.70
CA SER A 54 -36.05 2.23 -7.58
C SER A 54 -36.08 1.70 -9.01
N VAL A 55 -35.01 1.06 -9.49
CA VAL A 55 -34.89 0.55 -10.87
C VAL A 55 -35.90 -0.57 -11.17
N LEU A 56 -36.34 -1.30 -10.14
CA LEU A 56 -37.40 -2.31 -10.23
C LEU A 56 -38.76 -1.81 -9.71
N GLY A 57 -38.85 -0.51 -9.39
CA GLY A 57 -40.05 0.14 -8.89
C GLY A 57 -41.10 0.41 -9.98
N PRO A 58 -42.16 1.19 -9.65
CA PRO A 58 -43.17 1.60 -10.61
C PRO A 58 -42.57 2.32 -11.82
N GLU A 59 -43.20 2.20 -13.00
CA GLU A 59 -42.66 2.66 -14.28
C GLU A 59 -42.18 4.13 -14.27
N GLU A 60 -42.95 5.04 -13.65
CA GLU A 60 -42.57 6.45 -13.53
C GLU A 60 -41.29 6.66 -12.70
N LEU A 61 -41.17 5.93 -11.59
CA LEU A 61 -40.00 5.98 -10.72
C LEU A 61 -38.78 5.38 -11.43
N LYS A 62 -38.95 4.22 -12.08
CA LYS A 62 -37.93 3.58 -12.90
C LYS A 62 -37.43 4.53 -13.99
N GLN A 63 -38.33 5.18 -14.73
CA GLN A 63 -37.96 6.12 -15.80
C GLN A 63 -37.16 7.30 -15.25
N ASN A 64 -37.58 7.89 -14.11
CA ASN A 64 -36.85 8.98 -13.47
C ASN A 64 -35.44 8.56 -13.02
N THR A 65 -35.32 7.37 -12.43
CA THR A 65 -34.03 6.81 -12.01
C THR A 65 -33.12 6.52 -13.22
N MET A 66 -33.67 5.98 -14.30
CA MET A 66 -32.92 5.75 -15.54
C MET A 66 -32.44 7.06 -16.16
N SER A 67 -33.27 8.11 -16.18
CA SER A 67 -32.86 9.44 -16.63
C SER A 67 -31.75 10.02 -15.74
N LEU A 68 -31.83 9.83 -14.41
CA LEU A 68 -30.76 10.23 -13.49
C LEU A 68 -29.43 9.52 -13.78
N LEU A 69 -29.46 8.20 -13.97
CA LEU A 69 -28.27 7.41 -14.33
C LEU A 69 -27.67 7.84 -15.67
N GLN A 70 -28.53 8.17 -16.66
CA GLN A 70 -28.08 8.71 -17.95
C GLN A 70 -27.43 10.10 -17.80
N MET A 71 -27.95 10.95 -16.93
CA MET A 71 -27.33 12.26 -16.66
C MET A 71 -25.94 12.09 -16.06
N ILE A 72 -25.78 11.20 -15.07
CA ILE A 72 -24.46 10.93 -14.47
C ILE A 72 -23.50 10.34 -15.50
N LEU A 73 -23.96 9.40 -16.32
CA LEU A 73 -23.15 8.83 -17.41
C LEU A 73 -22.71 9.90 -18.41
N ALA A 74 -23.58 10.87 -18.71
CA ALA A 74 -23.23 12.00 -19.56
C ALA A 74 -22.20 12.93 -18.89
N CYS A 75 -22.29 13.13 -17.57
CA CYS A 75 -21.25 13.83 -16.78
C CYS A 75 -19.91 13.09 -16.78
N SER A 76 -19.89 11.75 -16.69
CA SER A 76 -18.64 10.99 -16.87
C SER A 76 -18.12 11.10 -18.31
N GLY A 77 -19.05 11.20 -19.26
CA GLY A 77 -18.81 11.17 -20.69
C GLY A 77 -18.56 12.52 -21.36
N ILE A 78 -18.29 13.59 -20.62
CA ILE A 78 -18.14 14.93 -21.19
C ILE A 78 -17.10 14.93 -22.32
N PRO A 79 -17.39 15.59 -23.45
CA PRO A 79 -16.45 15.73 -24.56
C PRO A 79 -15.18 16.47 -24.14
N GLY A 80 -14.04 16.07 -24.72
CA GLY A 80 -12.74 16.63 -24.40
C GLY A 80 -11.95 15.80 -23.38
N HIS A 81 -10.70 16.20 -23.17
CA HIS A 81 -9.74 15.57 -22.28
C HIS A 81 -9.66 16.30 -20.94
N PHE A 82 -9.78 15.55 -19.85
CA PHE A 82 -9.40 16.02 -18.53
C PHE A 82 -7.86 16.18 -18.47
N PRO A 83 -7.31 17.22 -17.82
CA PRO A 83 -7.99 18.36 -17.17
C PRO A 83 -8.15 19.60 -18.10
N VAL A 84 -7.72 19.50 -19.36
CA VAL A 84 -7.50 20.67 -20.23
C VAL A 84 -8.80 21.20 -20.84
N ASP A 85 -9.64 20.32 -21.35
CA ASP A 85 -10.90 20.68 -22.00
C ASP A 85 -12.08 20.70 -21.01
N GLU A 86 -11.99 19.93 -19.93
CA GLU A 86 -13.04 19.80 -18.91
C GLU A 86 -12.47 19.38 -17.54
N GLY A 87 -13.16 19.75 -16.46
CA GLY A 87 -12.78 19.47 -15.06
C GLY A 87 -13.92 18.89 -14.21
N CYS A 88 -14.81 18.10 -14.81
CA CYS A 88 -16.05 17.62 -14.20
C CYS A 88 -16.12 16.10 -14.05
N SER A 89 -15.55 15.37 -15.01
CA SER A 89 -15.82 13.94 -15.14
C SER A 89 -15.27 13.12 -13.96
N ASP A 90 -14.23 13.61 -13.29
CA ASP A 90 -13.63 13.05 -12.08
C ASP A 90 -14.59 13.03 -10.88
N GLN A 91 -15.52 13.98 -10.82
CA GLN A 91 -16.52 14.04 -9.75
C GLN A 91 -17.43 12.80 -9.74
N THR A 92 -17.55 12.08 -10.85
CA THR A 92 -18.47 10.94 -10.96
C THR A 92 -17.93 9.62 -10.40
N PHE A 93 -16.63 9.52 -10.08
CA PHE A 93 -16.01 8.25 -9.69
C PHE A 93 -16.54 7.69 -8.38
N LEU A 94 -16.71 8.53 -7.35
CA LEU A 94 -17.24 8.08 -6.06
C LEU A 94 -18.66 7.54 -6.21
N PHE A 95 -19.53 8.19 -6.99
CA PHE A 95 -20.85 7.64 -7.33
C PHE A 95 -20.77 6.22 -7.90
N TRP A 96 -19.96 6.01 -8.94
CA TRP A 96 -19.87 4.69 -9.58
C TRP A 96 -19.32 3.63 -8.64
N TYR A 97 -18.35 3.99 -7.79
CA TYR A 97 -17.84 3.13 -6.73
C TYR A 97 -18.90 2.77 -5.68
N MET A 98 -19.68 3.74 -5.20
CA MET A 98 -20.74 3.50 -4.22
C MET A 98 -21.90 2.68 -4.82
N LEU A 99 -22.23 2.91 -6.10
CA LEU A 99 -23.29 2.16 -6.79
C LEU A 99 -22.93 0.67 -6.93
N GLN A 100 -21.70 0.37 -7.34
CA GLN A 100 -21.26 -1.02 -7.48
C GLN A 100 -21.09 -1.74 -6.14
N ASP A 101 -20.65 -1.04 -5.08
CA ASP A 101 -20.63 -1.61 -3.72
C ASP A 101 -22.05 -1.96 -3.23
N GLU A 102 -23.04 -1.07 -3.41
CA GLU A 102 -24.44 -1.35 -3.06
C GLU A 102 -25.01 -2.54 -3.85
N LEU A 103 -24.68 -2.69 -5.14
CA LEU A 103 -25.07 -3.84 -5.94
C LEU A 103 -24.45 -5.15 -5.40
N GLY A 104 -23.22 -5.09 -4.89
CA GLY A 104 -22.54 -6.22 -4.25
C GLY A 104 -23.16 -6.64 -2.91
N MET A 105 -23.95 -5.79 -2.26
CA MET A 105 -24.64 -6.09 -0.99
C MET A 105 -26.01 -6.78 -1.18
N ILE A 106 -26.51 -6.88 -2.41
CA ILE A 106 -27.79 -7.51 -2.73
C ILE A 106 -27.67 -9.03 -2.63
N SER A 107 -28.74 -9.69 -2.17
CA SER A 107 -28.82 -11.15 -2.17
C SER A 107 -28.71 -11.71 -3.60
N GLU A 108 -28.11 -12.88 -3.79
CA GLU A 108 -28.01 -13.49 -5.12
C GLU A 108 -29.38 -13.68 -5.79
N GLU A 109 -30.43 -13.95 -5.01
CA GLU A 109 -31.80 -14.16 -5.50
C GLU A 109 -32.41 -12.89 -6.10
N ASP A 110 -32.10 -11.72 -5.53
CA ASP A 110 -32.63 -10.42 -5.96
C ASP A 110 -31.71 -9.69 -6.96
N LEU A 111 -30.48 -10.18 -7.15
CA LEU A 111 -29.47 -9.53 -7.98
C LEU A 111 -29.77 -9.66 -9.48
N LEU A 112 -30.32 -10.80 -9.93
CA LEU A 112 -30.53 -11.08 -11.36
C LEU A 112 -31.37 -10.01 -12.08
N PRO A 113 -32.56 -9.60 -11.60
CA PRO A 113 -33.35 -8.56 -12.27
C PRO A 113 -32.68 -7.19 -12.25
N GLN A 114 -31.90 -6.87 -11.21
CA GLN A 114 -31.12 -5.64 -11.14
C GLN A 114 -30.02 -5.63 -12.22
N MET A 115 -29.32 -6.75 -12.38
CA MET A 115 -28.25 -6.90 -13.36
C MET A 115 -28.73 -6.74 -14.80
N GLU A 116 -29.95 -7.15 -15.14
CA GLU A 116 -30.52 -6.93 -16.48
C GLU A 116 -30.58 -5.44 -16.85
N VAL A 117 -30.80 -4.57 -15.87
CA VAL A 117 -30.88 -3.12 -16.10
C VAL A 117 -29.52 -2.45 -15.99
N PHE A 118 -28.69 -2.85 -15.02
CA PHE A 118 -27.42 -2.19 -14.76
C PHE A 118 -26.30 -2.61 -15.74
N LYS A 119 -26.25 -3.88 -16.21
CA LYS A 119 -25.19 -4.34 -17.14
C LYS A 119 -25.02 -3.43 -18.38
N PRO A 120 -26.09 -3.03 -19.10
CA PRO A 120 -25.97 -2.09 -20.22
C PRO A 120 -25.38 -0.71 -19.83
N ILE A 121 -25.67 -0.23 -18.62
CA ILE A 121 -25.16 1.04 -18.10
C ILE A 121 -23.67 0.92 -17.83
N PHE A 122 -23.25 -0.13 -17.13
CA PHE A 122 -21.83 -0.40 -16.86
C PHE A 122 -21.04 -0.63 -18.16
N TYR A 123 -21.61 -1.28 -19.17
CA TYR A 123 -20.97 -1.36 -20.48
C TYR A 123 -20.75 -0.01 -21.13
N SER A 124 -21.78 0.85 -21.09
CA SER A 124 -21.68 2.20 -21.64
C SER A 124 -20.67 3.04 -20.86
N LEU A 125 -20.57 2.82 -19.55
CA LEU A 125 -19.59 3.45 -18.69
C LEU A 125 -18.16 2.97 -19.01
N VAL A 126 -17.93 1.67 -19.23
CA VAL A 126 -16.64 1.16 -19.69
C VAL A 126 -16.21 1.85 -21.00
N ASP A 127 -17.12 1.98 -21.97
CA ASP A 127 -16.84 2.66 -23.24
C ASP A 127 -16.48 4.15 -23.03
N VAL A 128 -17.18 4.81 -22.09
CA VAL A 128 -16.88 6.20 -21.67
C VAL A 128 -15.52 6.30 -21.01
N LEU A 129 -15.24 5.48 -19.99
CA LEU A 129 -14.00 5.52 -19.22
C LEU A 129 -12.79 5.16 -20.09
N GLN A 130 -12.92 4.17 -20.98
CA GLN A 130 -11.88 3.84 -21.95
C GLN A 130 -11.58 5.04 -22.87
N ARG A 131 -12.61 5.75 -23.35
CA ARG A 131 -12.43 6.96 -24.17
C ARG A 131 -11.80 8.10 -23.36
N LYS A 132 -12.16 8.27 -22.09
CA LYS A 132 -11.60 9.32 -21.21
C LYS A 132 -10.16 9.01 -20.78
N ALA A 133 -9.78 7.75 -20.67
CA ALA A 133 -8.41 7.31 -20.40
C ALA A 133 -7.50 7.32 -21.64
N LYS A 134 -8.08 7.37 -22.85
CA LYS A 134 -7.32 7.41 -24.11
C LYS A 134 -6.44 8.66 -24.15
N PHE A 135 -5.16 8.47 -24.48
CA PHE A 135 -4.25 9.59 -24.71
C PHE A 135 -4.75 10.51 -25.85
N PRO A 136 -4.59 11.83 -25.71
CA PRO A 136 -4.84 12.76 -26.80
C PRO A 136 -3.81 12.55 -27.95
N PRO A 137 -4.06 13.14 -29.13
CA PRO A 137 -3.08 13.17 -30.22
C PRO A 137 -1.73 13.74 -29.75
N ASP A 138 -0.63 13.24 -30.31
CA ASP A 138 0.73 13.59 -29.84
C ASP A 138 1.00 15.11 -29.85
N VAL A 139 0.47 15.82 -30.85
CA VAL A 139 0.59 17.27 -30.98
C VAL A 139 -0.02 17.98 -29.78
N ASP A 140 -1.20 17.52 -29.34
CA ASP A 140 -1.93 18.11 -28.21
C ASP A 140 -1.24 17.71 -26.90
N TYR A 141 -0.86 16.44 -26.74
CA TYR A 141 -0.19 15.95 -25.53
C TYR A 141 1.16 16.64 -25.28
N ILE A 142 1.93 16.94 -26.34
CA ILE A 142 3.19 17.67 -26.22
C ILE A 142 2.95 19.09 -25.69
N SER A 143 1.85 19.72 -26.10
CA SER A 143 1.50 21.09 -25.68
C SER A 143 1.11 21.20 -24.21
N TRP A 144 0.68 20.10 -23.59
CA TRP A 144 0.31 20.07 -22.18
C TRP A 144 1.52 20.29 -21.26
N SER A 145 1.28 21.09 -20.22
CA SER A 145 2.18 21.33 -19.11
C SER A 145 2.45 20.07 -18.29
N LEU A 146 3.49 20.13 -17.44
CA LEU A 146 3.82 19.02 -16.54
C LEU A 146 2.71 18.77 -15.50
N GLU A 147 2.03 19.83 -15.05
CA GLU A 147 0.93 19.73 -14.09
C GLU A 147 -0.30 19.06 -14.72
N GLU A 148 -0.68 19.45 -15.94
CA GLU A 148 -1.81 18.83 -16.66
C GLU A 148 -1.54 17.35 -16.95
N LYS A 149 -0.30 16.99 -17.32
CA LYS A 149 0.10 15.58 -17.51
C LYS A 149 0.01 14.77 -16.22
N GLU A 150 0.42 15.34 -15.09
CA GLU A 150 0.32 14.66 -13.80
C GLU A 150 -1.14 14.52 -13.34
N GLN A 151 -1.97 15.54 -13.54
CA GLN A 151 -3.41 15.47 -13.28
C GLN A 151 -4.08 14.40 -14.14
N PHE A 152 -3.75 14.31 -15.43
CA PHE A 152 -4.24 13.24 -16.30
C PHE A 152 -3.75 11.86 -15.85
N ARG A 153 -2.51 11.73 -15.36
CA ARG A 153 -1.99 10.48 -14.80
C ARG A 153 -2.78 10.05 -13.55
N CYS A 154 -3.05 10.97 -12.63
CA CYS A 154 -3.90 10.72 -11.45
C CYS A 154 -5.32 10.34 -11.86
N TYR A 155 -5.92 11.09 -12.79
CA TYR A 155 -7.24 10.80 -13.33
C TYR A 155 -7.33 9.40 -13.96
N ARG A 156 -6.30 8.97 -14.68
CA ARG A 156 -6.21 7.59 -15.17
C ARG A 156 -6.11 6.57 -14.03
N GLN A 157 -5.42 6.86 -12.94
CA GLN A 157 -5.43 5.99 -11.76
C GLN A 157 -6.84 5.85 -11.19
N ASP A 158 -7.57 6.95 -11.03
CA ASP A 158 -8.94 6.93 -10.52
C ASP A 158 -9.89 6.16 -11.45
N ILE A 159 -9.69 6.25 -12.77
CA ILE A 159 -10.40 5.40 -13.75
C ILE A 159 -10.06 3.92 -13.52
N ALA A 160 -8.79 3.57 -13.33
CA ALA A 160 -8.38 2.18 -13.10
C ALA A 160 -9.03 1.61 -11.84
N ASP A 161 -9.00 2.37 -10.74
CA ASP A 161 -9.61 1.99 -9.46
C ASP A 161 -11.14 1.82 -9.59
N THR A 162 -11.78 2.67 -10.43
CA THR A 162 -13.20 2.54 -10.75
C THR A 162 -13.49 1.28 -11.57
N LEU A 163 -12.65 0.96 -12.57
CA LEU A 163 -12.83 -0.19 -13.46
C LEU A 163 -12.57 -1.53 -12.77
N MET A 164 -11.68 -1.58 -11.78
CA MET A 164 -11.20 -2.79 -11.09
C MET A 164 -12.34 -3.76 -10.75
N TYR A 165 -13.45 -3.24 -10.25
CA TYR A 165 -14.57 -4.04 -9.76
C TYR A 165 -15.63 -4.35 -10.83
N PHE A 166 -15.57 -3.73 -12.01
CA PHE A 166 -16.58 -3.93 -13.05
C PHE A 166 -16.55 -5.32 -13.66
N TYR A 167 -15.42 -6.03 -13.56
CA TYR A 167 -15.37 -7.44 -13.92
C TYR A 167 -16.31 -8.29 -13.06
N ASN A 168 -16.53 -7.96 -11.78
CA ASN A 168 -17.48 -8.70 -10.94
C ASN A 168 -18.94 -8.57 -11.40
N ILE A 169 -19.25 -7.53 -12.18
CA ILE A 169 -20.59 -7.25 -12.71
C ILE A 169 -20.73 -7.79 -14.14
N LEU A 170 -19.74 -7.48 -14.99
CA LEU A 170 -19.78 -7.75 -16.44
C LEU A 170 -19.15 -9.09 -16.82
N ASP A 171 -18.33 -9.67 -15.95
CA ASP A 171 -17.72 -10.99 -16.05
C ASP A 171 -16.97 -11.21 -17.39
N VAL A 172 -16.86 -12.46 -17.83
CA VAL A 172 -16.21 -12.91 -19.06
C VAL A 172 -16.65 -12.13 -20.31
N GLU A 173 -17.87 -11.58 -20.34
CA GLU A 173 -18.36 -10.78 -21.47
C GLU A 173 -17.56 -9.48 -21.67
N LEU A 174 -17.04 -8.88 -20.59
CA LEU A 174 -16.13 -7.73 -20.67
C LEU A 174 -14.83 -8.11 -21.37
N LEU A 175 -14.20 -9.22 -20.97
CA LEU A 175 -12.98 -9.73 -21.61
C LEU A 175 -13.23 -10.04 -23.09
N ALA A 176 -14.37 -10.65 -23.42
CA ALA A 176 -14.76 -10.93 -24.79
C ALA A 176 -14.80 -9.67 -25.65
N ARG A 177 -15.43 -8.60 -25.16
CA ARG A 177 -15.51 -7.31 -25.86
C ARG A 177 -14.14 -6.69 -26.07
N LEU A 178 -13.31 -6.64 -25.04
CA LEU A 178 -11.97 -6.05 -25.11
C LEU A 178 -11.07 -6.81 -26.09
N VAL A 179 -11.06 -8.15 -26.04
CA VAL A 179 -10.28 -8.99 -26.98
C VAL A 179 -10.76 -8.81 -28.41
N ASN A 180 -12.08 -8.83 -28.65
CA ASN A 180 -12.61 -8.64 -30.01
C ASN A 180 -12.24 -7.27 -30.58
N SER A 181 -12.28 -6.24 -29.74
CA SER A 181 -11.88 -4.88 -30.12
C SER A 181 -10.39 -4.80 -30.43
N LEU A 182 -9.54 -5.44 -29.61
CA LEU A 182 -8.11 -5.53 -29.83
C LEU A 182 -7.77 -6.27 -31.13
N CYS A 183 -8.37 -7.43 -31.39
CA CYS A 183 -8.21 -8.19 -32.63
C CYS A 183 -8.55 -7.35 -33.87
N ALA A 184 -9.64 -6.58 -33.83
CA ALA A 184 -10.05 -5.70 -34.93
C ALA A 184 -9.05 -4.54 -35.16
N LEU A 185 -8.39 -4.07 -34.11
CA LEU A 185 -7.34 -3.04 -34.20
C LEU A 185 -6.02 -3.60 -34.71
N THR A 186 -5.60 -4.77 -34.23
CA THR A 186 -4.40 -5.46 -34.71
C THR A 186 -4.46 -5.71 -36.21
N HIS A 187 -5.62 -6.10 -36.74
CA HIS A 187 -5.82 -6.22 -38.19
C HIS A 187 -5.63 -4.88 -38.94
N ARG A 188 -6.05 -3.77 -38.34
CA ARG A 188 -5.88 -2.41 -38.92
C ARG A 188 -4.43 -1.93 -38.88
N PHE A 189 -3.64 -2.31 -37.87
CA PHE A 189 -2.21 -2.02 -37.85
C PHE A 189 -1.48 -2.66 -39.04
N LYS A 190 -1.85 -3.90 -39.40
CA LYS A 190 -1.30 -4.59 -40.59
C LYS A 190 -1.62 -3.85 -41.90
N GLN A 191 -2.64 -2.99 -41.90
CA GLN A 191 -3.05 -2.17 -43.02
C GLN A 191 -2.43 -0.75 -43.00
N GLY A 192 -1.54 -0.45 -42.05
CA GLY A 192 -0.77 0.79 -41.99
C GLY A 192 -1.42 1.94 -41.20
N MET A 193 -2.56 1.71 -40.53
CA MET A 193 -3.14 2.71 -39.62
C MET A 193 -2.49 2.61 -38.24
N GLN A 194 -1.99 3.72 -37.70
CA GLN A 194 -1.34 3.78 -36.37
C GLN A 194 -2.18 4.55 -35.34
N ASP A 195 -3.28 3.96 -34.87
CA ASP A 195 -4.05 4.47 -33.73
C ASP A 195 -3.57 3.76 -32.45
N TRP A 196 -2.34 4.07 -32.05
CA TRP A 196 -1.71 3.44 -30.88
C TRP A 196 -2.44 3.82 -29.59
N GLN A 197 -3.06 5.00 -29.54
CA GLN A 197 -3.78 5.51 -28.38
C GLN A 197 -5.01 4.64 -28.06
N THR A 198 -5.79 4.20 -29.07
CA THR A 198 -6.92 3.28 -28.81
C THR A 198 -6.43 1.93 -28.29
N VAL A 199 -5.33 1.42 -28.83
CA VAL A 199 -4.77 0.13 -28.41
C VAL A 199 -4.24 0.22 -26.99
N GLU A 200 -3.53 1.29 -26.68
CA GLU A 200 -3.06 1.58 -25.32
C GLU A 200 -4.23 1.67 -24.34
N ALA A 201 -5.33 2.36 -24.69
CA ALA A 201 -6.50 2.46 -23.84
C ALA A 201 -7.16 1.10 -23.54
N ILE A 202 -7.17 0.18 -24.51
CA ILE A 202 -7.68 -1.19 -24.30
C ILE A 202 -6.75 -1.98 -23.37
N LEU A 203 -5.43 -1.91 -23.59
CA LEU A 203 -4.45 -2.57 -22.71
C LEU A 203 -4.50 -2.01 -21.28
N PHE A 204 -4.75 -0.71 -21.15
CA PHE A 204 -4.97 -0.06 -19.87
C PHE A 204 -6.20 -0.63 -19.16
N VAL A 205 -7.36 -0.77 -19.83
CA VAL A 205 -8.54 -1.39 -19.21
C VAL A 205 -8.26 -2.84 -18.81
N PHE A 206 -7.55 -3.63 -19.62
CA PHE A 206 -7.12 -4.97 -19.23
C PHE A 206 -6.26 -4.96 -17.96
N SER A 207 -5.31 -4.02 -17.86
CA SER A 207 -4.48 -3.84 -16.67
C SER A 207 -5.31 -3.46 -15.44
N SER A 208 -6.36 -2.66 -15.61
CA SER A 208 -7.21 -2.21 -14.49
C SER A 208 -8.08 -3.32 -13.91
N ILE A 209 -8.50 -4.29 -14.73
CA ILE A 209 -9.40 -5.38 -14.29
C ILE A 209 -8.68 -6.67 -13.92
N SER A 210 -7.35 -6.74 -14.06
CA SER A 210 -6.59 -8.00 -14.01
C SER A 210 -6.72 -8.73 -12.68
N GLU A 211 -6.77 -8.01 -11.55
CA GLU A 211 -6.88 -8.61 -10.21
C GLU A 211 -8.22 -9.34 -10.00
N SER A 212 -9.26 -8.96 -10.74
CA SER A 212 -10.58 -9.59 -10.67
C SER A 212 -10.72 -10.80 -11.58
N VAL A 213 -9.75 -11.05 -12.49
CA VAL A 213 -9.81 -12.14 -13.46
C VAL A 213 -9.44 -13.47 -12.79
N PRO A 214 -10.29 -14.52 -12.87
CA PRO A 214 -10.00 -15.83 -12.30
C PRO A 214 -8.75 -16.49 -12.92
N PRO A 215 -7.92 -17.19 -12.12
CA PRO A 215 -6.74 -17.92 -12.62
C PRO A 215 -7.05 -18.99 -13.67
N ASP A 216 -8.26 -19.54 -13.67
CA ASP A 216 -8.71 -20.59 -14.58
C ASP A 216 -9.32 -20.08 -15.90
N GLU A 217 -9.37 -18.76 -16.12
CA GLU A 217 -9.82 -18.16 -17.39
C GLU A 217 -8.89 -18.60 -18.53
N LYS A 218 -9.44 -19.29 -19.53
CA LYS A 218 -8.67 -19.93 -20.62
C LYS A 218 -9.09 -19.47 -22.02
N MET A 219 -10.11 -18.63 -22.14
CA MET A 219 -10.73 -18.32 -23.41
C MET A 219 -10.27 -16.99 -24.00
N TYR A 220 -10.04 -15.97 -23.17
CA TYR A 220 -9.81 -14.60 -23.63
C TYR A 220 -8.43 -14.05 -23.26
N VAL A 221 -7.92 -14.33 -22.06
CA VAL A 221 -6.59 -13.89 -21.62
C VAL A 221 -5.47 -14.51 -22.50
N PRO A 222 -5.50 -15.80 -22.88
CA PRO A 222 -4.52 -16.33 -23.84
C PRO A 222 -4.57 -15.62 -25.20
N LYS A 223 -5.78 -15.25 -25.66
CA LYS A 223 -5.96 -14.52 -26.91
C LYS A 223 -5.38 -13.11 -26.82
N LEU A 224 -5.55 -12.41 -25.69
CA LEU A 224 -4.92 -11.12 -25.43
C LEU A 224 -3.39 -11.20 -25.64
N PHE A 225 -2.72 -12.16 -24.99
CA PHE A 225 -1.27 -12.30 -25.13
C PHE A 225 -0.83 -12.73 -26.55
N SER A 226 -1.64 -13.53 -27.26
CA SER A 226 -1.38 -13.82 -28.67
C SER A 226 -1.44 -12.56 -29.55
N GLN A 227 -2.40 -11.66 -29.29
CA GLN A 227 -2.50 -10.40 -30.04
C GLN A 227 -1.37 -9.44 -29.70
N LEU A 228 -0.85 -9.48 -28.48
CA LEU A 228 0.25 -8.62 -28.04
C LEU A 228 1.49 -8.77 -28.93
N GLN A 229 1.79 -9.98 -29.39
CA GLN A 229 2.93 -10.25 -30.29
C GLN A 229 2.82 -9.58 -31.67
N GLU A 230 1.60 -9.23 -32.08
CA GLU A 230 1.31 -8.66 -33.40
C GLU A 230 1.30 -7.12 -33.36
N ILE A 231 1.39 -6.50 -32.18
CA ILE A 231 1.32 -5.05 -32.00
C ILE A 231 2.72 -4.43 -32.19
N PRO A 232 2.86 -3.40 -33.04
CA PRO A 232 4.13 -2.70 -33.19
C PRO A 232 4.40 -1.79 -31.99
N PHE A 233 5.26 -2.23 -31.09
CA PHE A 233 5.70 -1.47 -29.91
C PHE A 233 6.72 -0.39 -30.27
N ALA A 234 6.23 0.75 -30.77
CA ALA A 234 7.06 1.91 -31.13
C ALA A 234 6.93 3.09 -30.15
N ASN A 235 5.81 3.21 -29.43
CA ASN A 235 5.50 4.36 -28.59
C ASN A 235 5.75 4.05 -27.11
N THR A 236 6.50 4.92 -26.43
CA THR A 236 6.88 4.77 -25.02
C THR A 236 5.66 4.58 -24.08
N PRO A 237 4.56 5.36 -24.18
CA PRO A 237 3.39 5.14 -23.32
C PRO A 237 2.73 3.78 -23.56
N LEU A 238 2.58 3.35 -24.82
CA LEU A 238 2.03 2.04 -25.16
C LEU A 238 2.87 0.90 -24.57
N ILE A 239 4.21 1.01 -24.67
CA ILE A 239 5.12 0.01 -24.10
C ILE A 239 5.00 -0.02 -22.59
N SER A 240 4.98 1.14 -21.92
CA SER A 240 4.83 1.21 -20.47
C SER A 240 3.52 0.57 -19.99
N THR A 241 2.40 0.86 -20.64
CA THR A 241 1.09 0.27 -20.32
C THR A 241 1.06 -1.24 -20.57
N ALA A 242 1.65 -1.71 -21.67
CA ALA A 242 1.76 -3.14 -21.96
C ALA A 242 2.60 -3.88 -20.91
N LEU A 243 3.72 -3.28 -20.46
CA LEU A 243 4.57 -3.85 -19.42
C LEU A 243 3.86 -3.89 -18.07
N ASN A 244 3.17 -2.82 -17.68
CA ASN A 244 2.39 -2.80 -16.44
C ASN A 244 1.30 -3.88 -16.48
N MET A 245 0.56 -4.00 -17.60
CA MET A 245 -0.44 -5.04 -17.79
C MET A 245 0.15 -6.45 -17.68
N ILE A 246 1.30 -6.71 -18.32
CA ILE A 246 2.00 -7.99 -18.19
C ILE A 246 2.33 -8.31 -16.72
N GLY A 247 2.83 -7.33 -15.97
CA GLY A 247 3.12 -7.48 -14.54
C GLY A 247 1.87 -7.81 -13.73
N SER A 248 0.75 -7.13 -13.99
CA SER A 248 -0.51 -7.36 -13.29
C SER A 248 -1.15 -8.73 -13.57
N PHE A 249 -0.82 -9.38 -14.69
CA PHE A 249 -1.24 -10.76 -15.00
C PHE A 249 -0.22 -11.83 -14.59
N ALA A 250 0.82 -11.49 -13.82
CA ALA A 250 1.87 -12.44 -13.42
C ALA A 250 1.32 -13.66 -12.64
N GLU A 251 0.35 -13.46 -11.76
CA GLU A 251 -0.33 -14.54 -11.01
C GLU A 251 -1.12 -15.46 -11.94
N TRP A 252 -1.84 -14.91 -12.92
CA TRP A 252 -2.54 -15.73 -13.91
C TRP A 252 -1.56 -16.57 -14.74
N MET A 253 -0.42 -16.00 -15.15
CA MET A 253 0.60 -16.71 -15.93
C MET A 253 1.22 -17.91 -15.20
N HIS A 254 1.17 -17.93 -13.86
CA HIS A 254 1.58 -19.08 -13.06
C HIS A 254 0.85 -20.36 -13.50
N TRP A 255 -0.44 -20.23 -13.81
CA TRP A 255 -1.32 -21.33 -14.22
C TRP A 255 -1.28 -21.60 -15.73
N HIS A 256 -0.65 -20.72 -16.53
CA HIS A 256 -0.55 -20.81 -17.99
C HIS A 256 0.87 -20.48 -18.47
N PRO A 257 1.89 -21.28 -18.08
CA PRO A 257 3.32 -20.94 -18.28
C PRO A 257 3.73 -20.83 -19.76
N ASP A 258 3.00 -21.44 -20.67
CA ASP A 258 3.22 -21.33 -22.12
C ASP A 258 3.17 -19.87 -22.62
N THR A 259 2.50 -18.99 -21.88
CA THR A 259 2.39 -17.55 -22.20
C THR A 259 3.65 -16.75 -21.86
N LEU A 260 4.53 -17.26 -20.98
CA LEU A 260 5.76 -16.56 -20.57
C LEU A 260 6.68 -16.27 -21.76
N GLY A 261 6.82 -17.24 -22.67
CA GLY A 261 7.61 -17.08 -23.89
C GLY A 261 7.08 -15.98 -24.82
N CYS A 262 5.80 -15.62 -24.69
CA CYS A 262 5.18 -14.57 -25.49
C CYS A 262 5.49 -13.16 -24.96
N VAL A 263 5.64 -13.00 -23.65
CA VAL A 263 5.74 -11.68 -22.99
C VAL A 263 7.17 -11.31 -22.61
N LEU A 264 8.02 -12.29 -22.28
CA LEU A 264 9.40 -12.05 -21.86
C LEU A 264 10.23 -11.25 -22.87
N PRO A 265 10.16 -11.48 -24.20
CA PRO A 265 10.91 -10.66 -25.15
C PRO A 265 10.63 -9.16 -25.01
N LEU A 266 9.36 -8.76 -24.83
CA LEU A 266 8.97 -7.37 -24.64
C LEU A 266 9.49 -6.81 -23.31
N VAL A 267 9.39 -7.59 -22.22
CA VAL A 267 9.90 -7.21 -20.90
C VAL A 267 11.41 -6.98 -20.95
N LEU A 268 12.17 -7.92 -21.52
CA LEU A 268 13.62 -7.83 -21.61
C LEU A 268 14.09 -6.70 -22.54
N GLN A 269 13.37 -6.46 -23.65
CA GLN A 269 13.64 -5.30 -24.50
C GLN A 269 13.34 -3.98 -23.76
N GLY A 270 12.26 -3.94 -22.98
CA GLY A 270 11.90 -2.81 -22.12
C GLY A 270 12.97 -2.53 -21.06
N ILE A 271 13.57 -3.59 -20.50
CA ILE A 271 14.71 -3.45 -19.59
C ILE A 271 15.86 -2.76 -20.29
N ALA A 272 16.08 -2.93 -21.59
CA ALA A 272 17.14 -2.25 -22.34
C ALA A 272 16.79 -0.81 -22.78
N ASN A 273 15.58 -0.29 -22.51
CA ASN A 273 15.15 1.07 -22.84
C ASN A 273 15.02 1.94 -21.57
N THR A 274 15.69 3.11 -21.51
CA THR A 274 15.68 3.96 -20.30
C THR A 274 14.32 4.60 -20.03
N GLU A 275 13.51 4.87 -21.06
CA GLU A 275 12.24 5.57 -20.91
C GLU A 275 11.15 4.70 -20.27
N VAL A 276 11.19 3.39 -20.50
CA VAL A 276 10.22 2.41 -19.94
C VAL A 276 10.84 1.50 -18.88
N GLY A 277 12.08 1.76 -18.48
CA GLY A 277 12.86 0.89 -17.60
C GLY A 277 12.14 0.62 -16.27
N THR A 278 11.48 1.63 -15.69
CA THR A 278 10.70 1.46 -14.46
C THR A 278 9.60 0.41 -14.62
N SER A 279 8.72 0.54 -15.61
CA SER A 279 7.66 -0.43 -15.89
C SER A 279 8.22 -1.82 -16.18
N ALA A 280 9.30 -1.91 -16.95
CA ALA A 280 9.92 -3.18 -17.30
C ALA A 280 10.50 -3.91 -16.07
N THR A 281 11.15 -3.18 -15.16
CA THR A 281 11.71 -3.76 -13.93
C THR A 281 10.64 -4.25 -12.96
N ILE A 282 9.52 -3.52 -12.84
CA ILE A 282 8.39 -3.93 -12.00
C ILE A 282 7.75 -5.18 -12.59
N ALA A 283 7.44 -5.17 -13.89
CA ALA A 283 6.86 -6.33 -14.59
C ALA A 283 7.75 -7.58 -14.46
N LEU A 284 9.07 -7.44 -14.64
CA LEU A 284 9.99 -8.57 -14.47
C LEU A 284 10.00 -9.09 -13.01
N LYS A 285 10.00 -8.19 -12.03
CA LYS A 285 9.95 -8.56 -10.61
C LYS A 285 8.69 -9.37 -10.30
N ASP A 286 7.52 -8.94 -10.78
CA ASP A 286 6.26 -9.63 -10.52
C ASP A 286 6.22 -10.99 -11.25
N LEU A 287 6.62 -11.03 -12.53
CA LEU A 287 6.73 -12.28 -13.28
C LEU A 287 7.65 -13.30 -12.59
N THR A 288 8.87 -12.89 -12.22
CA THR A 288 9.86 -13.79 -11.59
C THR A 288 9.44 -14.25 -10.20
N ARG A 289 8.68 -13.43 -9.46
CA ARG A 289 8.16 -13.78 -8.13
C ARG A 289 7.04 -14.81 -8.21
N GLU A 290 6.04 -14.57 -9.06
CA GLU A 290 4.85 -15.43 -9.14
C GLU A 290 5.11 -16.71 -9.96
N ASN A 291 6.12 -16.72 -10.83
CA ASN A 291 6.40 -17.83 -11.76
C ASN A 291 7.71 -18.57 -11.46
N LEU A 292 8.16 -18.64 -10.20
CA LEU A 292 9.42 -19.31 -9.82
C LEU A 292 9.53 -20.72 -10.44
N GLY A 293 8.52 -21.58 -10.28
CA GLY A 293 8.54 -22.94 -10.85
C GLY A 293 8.62 -23.01 -12.38
N ASN A 294 8.25 -21.93 -13.08
CA ASN A 294 8.12 -21.91 -14.54
C ASN A 294 9.22 -21.09 -15.24
N ILE A 295 10.05 -20.34 -14.50
CA ILE A 295 11.01 -19.39 -15.08
C ILE A 295 12.34 -20.02 -15.51
N GLN A 296 12.63 -21.24 -15.06
CA GLN A 296 13.91 -21.94 -15.29
C GLN A 296 14.35 -21.95 -16.77
N PRO A 297 13.49 -22.22 -17.77
CA PRO A 297 13.89 -22.24 -19.18
C PRO A 297 14.39 -20.88 -19.70
N TYR A 298 13.97 -19.79 -19.07
CA TYR A 298 14.30 -18.42 -19.46
C TYR A 298 15.39 -17.79 -18.59
N ALA A 299 15.86 -18.51 -17.55
CA ALA A 299 16.74 -17.98 -16.52
C ALA A 299 18.01 -17.30 -17.07
N HIS A 300 18.75 -17.98 -17.95
CA HIS A 300 19.96 -17.40 -18.56
C HIS A 300 19.68 -16.14 -19.38
N GLN A 301 18.58 -16.12 -20.14
CA GLN A 301 18.21 -14.98 -20.98
C GLN A 301 17.87 -13.76 -20.11
N ILE A 302 17.14 -13.97 -19.01
CA ILE A 302 16.78 -12.92 -18.05
C ILE A 302 18.04 -12.39 -17.38
N LEU A 303 18.92 -13.27 -16.88
CA LEU A 303 20.15 -12.85 -16.18
C LEU A 303 21.07 -12.05 -17.08
N ILE A 304 21.25 -12.45 -18.35
CA ILE A 304 22.03 -11.68 -19.33
C ILE A 304 21.43 -10.28 -19.55
N ALA A 305 20.11 -10.19 -19.68
CA ALA A 305 19.43 -8.90 -19.84
C ALA A 305 19.54 -7.99 -18.61
N CYS A 306 19.70 -8.57 -17.41
CA CYS A 306 19.89 -7.85 -16.15
C CYS A 306 21.34 -7.42 -15.88
N GLN A 307 22.33 -7.86 -16.68
CA GLN A 307 23.74 -7.49 -16.46
C GLN A 307 24.04 -5.99 -16.66
N PRO A 308 23.53 -5.32 -17.72
CA PRO A 308 23.84 -3.92 -17.99
C PRO A 308 22.63 -3.02 -17.67
N ARG A 309 22.47 -2.58 -16.40
CA ARG A 309 21.66 -1.42 -15.98
C ARG A 309 21.68 -1.23 -14.48
N ASP A 310 21.26 -0.04 -14.03
CA ASP A 310 21.08 0.35 -12.62
C ASP A 310 20.49 -0.80 -11.79
N LEU A 311 21.40 -1.52 -11.13
CA LEU A 311 21.17 -2.86 -10.59
C LEU A 311 20.12 -2.86 -9.49
N LEU A 312 19.93 -1.71 -8.83
CA LEU A 312 19.09 -1.57 -7.66
C LEU A 312 17.76 -2.30 -7.86
N ARG A 313 16.91 -1.92 -8.83
CA ARG A 313 15.55 -2.49 -8.97
C ARG A 313 15.48 -3.92 -9.50
N LEU A 314 16.55 -4.41 -10.14
CA LEU A 314 16.59 -5.75 -10.75
C LEU A 314 17.09 -6.82 -9.78
N MET A 315 17.73 -6.45 -8.66
CA MET A 315 18.32 -7.44 -7.74
C MET A 315 17.31 -8.40 -7.14
N SER A 316 16.06 -7.97 -6.93
CA SER A 316 14.99 -8.89 -6.52
C SER A 316 14.67 -9.93 -7.61
N SER A 317 14.54 -9.51 -8.87
CA SER A 317 14.30 -10.42 -9.99
C SER A 317 15.47 -11.37 -10.21
N VAL A 318 16.71 -10.87 -10.08
CA VAL A 318 17.92 -11.70 -10.16
C VAL A 318 17.93 -12.75 -9.04
N GLY A 319 17.61 -12.37 -7.80
CA GLY A 319 17.53 -13.34 -6.69
C GLY A 319 16.47 -14.43 -6.93
N HIS A 320 15.26 -14.06 -7.37
CA HIS A 320 14.23 -15.04 -7.73
C HIS A 320 14.71 -16.02 -8.82
N VAL A 321 15.30 -15.52 -9.90
CA VAL A 321 15.77 -16.36 -11.02
C VAL A 321 16.95 -17.25 -10.61
N LEU A 322 17.88 -16.74 -9.81
CA LEU A 322 19.00 -17.54 -9.31
C LEU A 322 18.52 -18.66 -8.37
N SER A 323 17.40 -18.49 -7.68
CA SER A 323 16.83 -19.49 -6.76
C SER A 323 16.44 -20.79 -7.47
N VAL A 324 16.23 -20.76 -8.78
CA VAL A 324 15.82 -21.93 -9.58
C VAL A 324 16.96 -22.55 -10.41
N MET A 325 18.20 -22.15 -10.14
CA MET A 325 19.40 -22.61 -10.84
C MET A 325 20.25 -23.56 -9.99
N SER A 326 21.23 -24.22 -10.62
CA SER A 326 22.18 -25.06 -9.86
C SER A 326 23.18 -24.21 -9.07
N THR A 327 23.70 -24.76 -7.96
CA THR A 327 24.68 -24.08 -7.09
C THR A 327 25.90 -23.53 -7.87
N SER A 328 26.38 -24.28 -8.86
CA SER A 328 27.51 -23.87 -9.70
C SER A 328 27.19 -22.63 -10.55
N GLU A 329 25.99 -22.58 -11.14
CA GLU A 329 25.57 -21.45 -11.96
C GLU A 329 25.28 -20.22 -11.12
N ILE A 330 24.67 -20.41 -9.94
CA ILE A 330 24.45 -19.35 -8.96
C ILE A 330 25.77 -18.67 -8.62
N MET A 331 26.80 -19.46 -8.29
CA MET A 331 28.12 -18.92 -7.96
C MET A 331 28.76 -18.17 -9.12
N GLN A 332 28.62 -18.66 -10.35
CA GLN A 332 29.14 -17.99 -11.54
C GLN A 332 28.48 -16.62 -11.78
N TYR A 333 27.15 -16.54 -11.73
CA TYR A 333 26.43 -15.28 -11.95
C TYR A 333 26.63 -14.30 -10.79
N LEU A 334 26.66 -14.79 -9.55
CA LEU A 334 26.95 -13.94 -8.40
C LEU A 334 28.37 -13.36 -8.49
N ASP A 335 29.38 -14.15 -8.87
CA ASP A 335 30.74 -13.64 -9.04
C ASP A 335 30.83 -12.57 -10.15
N GLN A 336 30.10 -12.76 -11.25
CA GLN A 336 30.07 -11.78 -12.35
C GLN A 336 29.30 -10.49 -12.00
N MET A 337 28.12 -10.60 -11.38
CA MET A 337 27.22 -9.47 -11.14
C MET A 337 27.52 -8.74 -9.84
N ILE A 338 27.97 -9.43 -8.80
CA ILE A 338 28.06 -8.88 -7.44
C ILE A 338 29.48 -8.39 -7.09
N THR A 339 30.53 -8.98 -7.67
CA THR A 339 31.92 -8.60 -7.36
C THR A 339 32.21 -7.09 -7.51
N PRO A 340 31.75 -6.39 -8.57
CA PRO A 340 31.94 -4.93 -8.67
C PRO A 340 31.29 -4.16 -7.51
N HIS A 341 30.15 -4.63 -7.01
CA HIS A 341 29.46 -4.03 -5.86
C HIS A 341 30.14 -4.32 -4.54
N ILE A 342 30.77 -5.49 -4.38
CA ILE A 342 31.60 -5.80 -3.21
C ILE A 342 32.79 -4.83 -3.15
N GLN A 343 33.50 -4.67 -4.27
CA GLN A 343 34.62 -3.74 -4.37
C GLN A 343 34.20 -2.30 -4.10
N HIS A 344 33.03 -1.89 -4.59
CA HIS A 344 32.49 -0.56 -4.32
C HIS A 344 32.10 -0.39 -2.85
N LEU A 345 31.48 -1.40 -2.22
CA LEU A 345 31.15 -1.40 -0.80
C LEU A 345 32.41 -1.28 0.07
N ASP A 346 33.47 -2.01 -0.26
CA ASP A 346 34.78 -1.91 0.41
C ASP A 346 35.37 -0.50 0.30
N ALA A 347 35.29 0.12 -0.89
CA ALA A 347 35.75 1.48 -1.11
C ALA A 347 34.94 2.49 -0.30
N LEU A 348 33.61 2.35 -0.25
CA LEU A 348 32.73 3.21 0.55
C LEU A 348 33.00 3.03 2.05
N ALA A 349 33.23 1.80 2.51
CA ALA A 349 33.61 1.51 3.89
C ALA A 349 34.98 2.13 4.25
N ALA A 350 35.84 2.42 3.28
CA ALA A 350 37.12 3.10 3.50
C ALA A 350 36.99 4.61 3.79
N LEU A 351 35.90 5.25 3.35
CA LEU A 351 35.68 6.69 3.44
C LEU A 351 35.09 7.11 4.79
N GLU A 352 35.30 8.38 5.15
CA GLU A 352 34.66 8.99 6.32
C GLU A 352 33.18 9.33 6.03
N PRO A 353 32.26 9.17 7.02
CA PRO A 353 30.85 9.50 6.87
C PRO A 353 30.64 10.96 6.44
N SER A 354 29.96 11.14 5.32
CA SER A 354 29.60 12.47 4.81
C SER A 354 28.27 12.43 4.04
N PRO A 355 27.50 13.54 4.02
CA PRO A 355 26.23 13.58 3.30
C PRO A 355 26.36 13.22 1.81
N SER A 356 27.53 13.48 1.19
CA SER A 356 27.81 13.18 -0.21
C SER A 356 27.88 11.68 -0.51
N ILE A 357 28.39 10.86 0.40
CA ILE A 357 28.52 9.40 0.18
C ILE A 357 27.30 8.63 0.71
N ARG A 358 26.39 9.30 1.43
CA ARG A 358 25.22 8.67 2.08
C ARG A 358 24.36 7.92 1.07
N VAL A 359 24.05 8.56 -0.06
CA VAL A 359 23.20 7.99 -1.11
C VAL A 359 23.86 6.76 -1.74
N ASP A 360 25.17 6.79 -1.94
CA ASP A 360 25.93 5.68 -2.51
C ASP A 360 26.03 4.49 -1.55
N VAL A 361 26.27 4.74 -0.26
CA VAL A 361 26.21 3.72 0.80
C VAL A 361 24.83 3.08 0.84
N HIS A 362 23.78 3.90 0.82
CA HIS A 362 22.41 3.42 0.87
C HIS A 362 22.04 2.58 -0.35
N THR A 363 22.42 3.03 -1.55
CA THR A 363 22.17 2.30 -2.80
C THR A 363 22.91 0.98 -2.83
N THR A 364 24.20 0.99 -2.47
CA THR A 364 25.05 -0.21 -2.50
C THR A 364 24.59 -1.26 -1.49
N VAL A 365 24.23 -0.86 -0.27
CA VAL A 365 23.72 -1.80 0.75
C VAL A 365 22.37 -2.40 0.32
N ASN A 366 21.49 -1.63 -0.32
CA ASN A 366 20.19 -2.13 -0.79
C ASN A 366 20.31 -3.19 -1.90
N ILE A 367 21.31 -3.09 -2.78
CA ILE A 367 21.58 -4.12 -3.80
C ILE A 367 21.72 -5.50 -3.13
N PHE A 368 22.53 -5.58 -2.07
CA PHE A 368 22.72 -6.82 -1.32
C PHE A 368 21.46 -7.22 -0.54
N ALA A 369 20.77 -6.26 0.08
CA ALA A 369 19.56 -6.54 0.85
C ALA A 369 18.44 -7.13 -0.01
N TRP A 370 18.22 -6.60 -1.21
CA TRP A 370 17.18 -7.09 -2.13
C TRP A 370 17.54 -8.40 -2.79
N LEU A 371 18.83 -8.61 -3.11
CA LEU A 371 19.31 -9.89 -3.62
C LEU A 371 19.10 -11.00 -2.59
N PHE A 372 19.59 -10.85 -1.35
CA PHE A 372 19.45 -11.89 -0.34
C PHE A 372 18.02 -12.02 0.20
N GLY A 373 17.23 -10.94 0.14
CA GLY A 373 15.81 -11.01 0.50
C GLY A 373 14.95 -11.78 -0.50
N SER A 374 15.45 -12.06 -1.70
CA SER A 374 14.73 -12.76 -2.78
C SER A 374 15.38 -14.07 -3.23
N LEU A 375 16.67 -14.26 -2.94
CA LEU A 375 17.40 -15.49 -3.24
C LEU A 375 17.13 -16.56 -2.18
N ASP A 376 16.43 -17.61 -2.57
CA ASP A 376 16.15 -18.78 -1.74
C ASP A 376 16.90 -20.01 -2.29
N THR A 377 17.90 -20.49 -1.55
CA THR A 377 18.71 -21.66 -1.91
C THR A 377 18.12 -22.98 -1.41
N GLU A 378 16.98 -22.94 -0.72
CA GLU A 378 16.32 -24.08 -0.08
C GLU A 378 14.92 -24.34 -0.66
N LEU A 379 14.59 -23.76 -1.83
CA LEU A 379 13.32 -24.01 -2.50
C LEU A 379 13.11 -25.51 -2.72
N GLU A 380 12.27 -26.12 -1.88
CA GLU A 380 11.61 -27.37 -2.21
C GLU A 380 10.67 -27.06 -3.37
N CYS A 381 11.04 -27.47 -4.59
CA CYS A 381 10.19 -27.34 -5.76
C CYS A 381 8.93 -28.21 -5.53
N GLY A 382 7.91 -27.62 -4.92
CA GLY A 382 6.71 -28.29 -4.47
C GLY A 382 5.65 -28.34 -5.55
N ASP A 383 5.60 -29.43 -6.33
CA ASP A 383 4.36 -29.92 -6.89
C ASP A 383 3.64 -30.74 -5.80
N GLU A 384 2.90 -30.10 -4.91
CA GLU A 384 2.04 -30.82 -3.95
C GLU A 384 0.68 -31.24 -4.55
N GLU A 385 0.31 -30.79 -5.75
CA GLU A 385 -0.99 -31.14 -6.38
C GLU A 385 -0.94 -32.14 -7.54
N GLN A 386 0.24 -32.65 -7.94
CA GLN A 386 0.37 -33.67 -9.01
C GLN A 386 1.01 -35.00 -8.57
N GLN A 387 1.04 -35.33 -7.28
CA GLN A 387 1.62 -36.60 -6.76
C GLN A 387 0.75 -37.86 -6.94
N HIS A 388 -0.05 -37.94 -8.01
CA HIS A 388 -0.70 -39.19 -8.42
C HIS A 388 -0.48 -39.50 -9.90
N ASN A 389 0.78 -39.46 -10.37
CA ASN A 389 1.35 -40.41 -11.33
C ASN A 389 2.68 -39.89 -11.88
N SER A 390 3.80 -40.16 -11.19
CA SER A 390 5.13 -40.30 -11.80
C SER A 390 6.10 -40.84 -10.75
N GLN A 391 6.36 -42.15 -10.80
CA GLN A 391 7.54 -42.72 -10.12
C GLN A 391 8.78 -42.30 -10.91
N ASN A 392 9.79 -41.79 -10.19
CA ASN A 392 11.16 -41.49 -10.62
C ASN A 392 11.50 -40.05 -11.01
N THR A 393 11.57 -39.16 -10.01
CA THR A 393 12.62 -38.14 -9.92
C THR A 393 13.10 -38.11 -8.48
N ALA A 394 14.36 -38.46 -8.26
CA ALA A 394 14.97 -38.42 -6.94
C ALA A 394 15.08 -36.95 -6.47
N PRO A 395 14.81 -36.63 -5.20
CA PRO A 395 15.06 -35.30 -4.66
C PRO A 395 16.55 -34.98 -4.78
N TYR A 396 16.88 -33.79 -5.29
CA TYR A 396 18.24 -33.25 -5.31
C TYR A 396 18.76 -33.20 -3.87
N GLN A 397 19.51 -34.22 -3.46
CA GLN A 397 20.23 -34.19 -2.18
C GLN A 397 21.43 -33.25 -2.37
N GLN A 398 21.34 -32.03 -1.82
CA GLN A 398 22.52 -31.17 -1.66
C GLN A 398 23.56 -31.94 -0.84
N ASP A 399 24.79 -32.04 -1.36
CA ASP A 399 25.91 -32.61 -0.62
C ASP A 399 26.18 -31.70 0.59
N PRO A 400 26.15 -32.18 1.85
CA PRO A 400 26.27 -31.35 3.06
C PRO A 400 27.59 -30.56 3.17
N ALA A 401 28.52 -30.79 2.25
CA ALA A 401 29.86 -30.21 2.22
C ALA A 401 30.02 -29.01 1.27
N GLU A 402 29.06 -28.71 0.39
CA GLU A 402 29.14 -27.52 -0.46
C GLU A 402 28.71 -26.26 0.31
N PRO A 403 29.55 -25.20 0.37
CA PRO A 403 29.18 -23.99 1.07
C PRO A 403 28.01 -23.30 0.36
N LYS A 404 26.99 -22.92 1.12
CA LYS A 404 25.82 -22.23 0.56
C LYS A 404 26.29 -20.94 -0.16
N PRO A 405 25.85 -20.68 -1.41
CA PRO A 405 26.30 -19.51 -2.18
C PRO A 405 26.15 -18.19 -1.42
N ILE A 406 25.04 -18.04 -0.71
CA ILE A 406 24.77 -16.90 0.16
C ILE A 406 25.86 -16.79 1.24
N SER A 407 26.19 -17.85 1.96
CA SER A 407 27.18 -17.79 3.04
C SER A 407 28.55 -17.31 2.58
N VAL A 408 28.99 -17.69 1.36
CA VAL A 408 30.29 -17.28 0.81
C VAL A 408 30.33 -15.76 0.55
N ILE A 409 29.26 -15.20 -0.01
CA ILE A 409 29.21 -13.76 -0.31
C ILE A 409 29.05 -12.95 0.96
N LEU A 410 28.21 -13.43 1.88
CA LEU A 410 28.02 -12.86 3.21
C LEU A 410 29.35 -12.75 3.97
N GLU A 411 30.20 -13.78 3.93
CA GLU A 411 31.55 -13.73 4.50
C GLU A 411 32.42 -12.65 3.85
N LYS A 412 32.39 -12.51 2.52
CA LYS A 412 33.17 -11.49 1.78
C LYS A 412 32.77 -10.06 2.14
N ILE A 413 31.48 -9.77 2.27
CA ILE A 413 30.98 -8.39 2.53
C ILE A 413 30.96 -8.02 4.01
N SER A 414 31.04 -9.01 4.91
CA SER A 414 30.92 -8.80 6.35
C SER A 414 31.87 -7.70 6.88
N PRO A 415 33.18 -7.66 6.55
CA PRO A 415 34.07 -6.62 7.06
C PRO A 415 33.65 -5.19 6.67
N ALA A 416 33.20 -4.99 5.43
CA ALA A 416 32.74 -3.69 4.94
C ALA A 416 31.44 -3.26 5.62
N ILE A 417 30.47 -4.19 5.73
CA ILE A 417 29.20 -3.96 6.43
C ILE A 417 29.45 -3.59 7.89
N GLN A 418 30.36 -4.29 8.58
CA GLN A 418 30.74 -3.97 9.96
C GLN A 418 31.25 -2.55 10.06
N LYS A 419 32.20 -2.16 9.21
CA LYS A 419 32.79 -0.83 9.22
C LYS A 419 31.78 0.27 8.93
N ILE A 420 30.89 0.06 7.95
CA ILE A 420 29.79 0.98 7.64
C ILE A 420 28.85 1.10 8.84
N ALA A 421 28.48 -0.01 9.47
CA ALA A 421 27.60 0.02 10.64
C ALA A 421 28.17 0.84 11.79
N TYR A 422 29.49 0.76 12.04
CA TYR A 422 30.18 1.58 13.05
C TYR A 422 30.29 3.06 12.65
N ALA A 423 30.43 3.36 11.37
CA ALA A 423 30.59 4.73 10.88
C ALA A 423 29.25 5.48 10.80
N TRP A 424 28.15 4.76 10.58
CA TRP A 424 26.79 5.29 10.39
C TRP A 424 25.82 4.94 11.53
N THR A 425 26.32 4.78 12.76
CA THR A 425 25.52 4.34 13.93
C THR A 425 24.32 5.22 14.29
N PHE A 426 24.22 6.42 13.73
CA PHE A 426 23.13 7.36 14.01
C PHE A 426 22.23 7.62 12.79
N ASP A 427 22.54 7.03 11.63
CA ASP A 427 21.68 7.10 10.46
C ASP A 427 20.68 5.95 10.51
N THR A 428 19.44 6.29 10.85
CA THR A 428 18.35 5.32 11.03
C THR A 428 18.09 4.50 9.77
N ASP A 429 18.20 5.14 8.61
CA ASP A 429 17.91 4.50 7.32
C ASP A 429 19.00 3.46 7.01
N VAL A 430 20.27 3.82 7.22
CA VAL A 430 21.41 2.90 7.04
C VAL A 430 21.31 1.71 7.98
N ILE A 431 21.00 1.94 9.24
CA ILE A 431 20.88 0.84 10.21
C ILE A 431 19.67 -0.04 9.90
N GLU A 432 18.53 0.54 9.52
CA GLU A 432 17.35 -0.25 9.12
C GLU A 432 17.68 -1.23 8.00
N MET A 433 18.41 -0.78 6.97
CA MET A 433 18.87 -1.64 5.89
C MET A 433 19.81 -2.72 6.41
N LEU A 434 20.77 -2.39 7.27
CA LEU A 434 21.73 -3.36 7.81
C LEU A 434 21.04 -4.44 8.66
N LEU A 435 19.93 -4.10 9.33
CA LEU A 435 19.12 -5.07 10.08
C LEU A 435 18.37 -6.06 9.19
N THR A 436 18.18 -5.77 7.89
CA THR A 436 17.57 -6.74 6.96
C THR A 436 18.44 -8.01 6.82
N PHE A 437 19.77 -7.87 6.91
CA PHE A 437 20.71 -9.00 6.92
C PHE A 437 20.66 -9.80 8.23
N GLY A 438 20.16 -9.22 9.32
CA GLY A 438 20.16 -9.82 10.65
C GLY A 438 19.31 -11.09 10.80
N ARG A 439 18.53 -11.47 9.78
CA ARG A 439 17.83 -12.76 9.73
C ARG A 439 18.77 -13.94 9.44
N HIS A 440 19.90 -13.69 8.78
CA HIS A 440 20.88 -14.73 8.48
C HIS A 440 21.79 -14.98 9.69
N GLU A 441 22.05 -16.26 9.99
CA GLU A 441 22.83 -16.68 11.16
C GLU A 441 24.21 -16.00 11.25
N ASN A 442 24.87 -15.79 10.11
CA ASN A 442 26.19 -15.16 10.01
C ASN A 442 26.20 -13.68 10.43
N PHE A 443 25.07 -12.98 10.34
CA PHE A 443 24.94 -11.56 10.72
C PHE A 443 24.34 -11.34 12.10
N ILE A 444 23.92 -12.41 12.79
CA ILE A 444 23.42 -12.30 14.16
C ILE A 444 24.47 -11.65 15.08
N PRO A 445 25.77 -12.06 15.08
CA PRO A 445 26.77 -11.44 15.96
C PRO A 445 26.98 -9.95 15.66
N LEU A 446 26.99 -9.58 14.38
CA LEU A 446 27.11 -8.18 13.97
C LEU A 446 25.87 -7.37 14.39
N SER A 447 24.68 -7.89 14.13
CA SER A 447 23.42 -7.25 14.52
C SER A 447 23.37 -7.01 16.02
N LYS A 448 23.81 -8.00 16.83
CA LYS A 448 23.96 -7.84 18.29
C LYS A 448 24.90 -6.69 18.64
N ALA A 449 26.10 -6.68 18.07
CA ALA A 449 27.10 -5.64 18.34
C ALA A 449 26.61 -4.23 17.96
N ILE A 450 25.90 -4.09 16.83
CA ILE A 450 25.31 -2.81 16.40
C ILE A 450 24.26 -2.36 17.41
N ILE A 451 23.32 -3.25 17.74
CA ILE A 451 22.23 -2.96 18.69
C ILE A 451 22.81 -2.54 20.05
N GLU A 452 23.80 -3.27 20.57
CA GLU A 452 24.44 -2.97 21.85
C GLU A 452 25.17 -1.61 21.83
N ASN A 453 25.90 -1.29 20.75
CA ASN A 453 26.60 -0.01 20.61
C ASN A 453 25.63 1.17 20.48
N VAL A 454 24.57 1.03 19.67
CA VAL A 454 23.54 2.08 19.51
C VAL A 454 22.79 2.30 20.82
N CYS A 455 22.38 1.22 21.52
CA CYS A 455 21.70 1.33 22.80
C CYS A 455 22.59 1.99 23.86
N SER A 456 23.83 1.52 24.04
CA SER A 456 24.74 2.06 25.06
C SER A 456 25.07 3.54 24.86
N ARG A 457 25.36 3.96 23.62
CA ARG A 457 25.65 5.37 23.30
C ARG A 457 24.41 6.25 23.42
N SER A 458 23.26 5.81 22.89
CA SER A 458 22.03 6.60 22.92
C SER A 458 21.55 6.79 24.36
N LEU A 459 21.60 5.76 25.21
CA LEU A 459 21.20 5.85 26.62
C LEU A 459 22.06 6.84 27.43
N GLN A 460 23.32 7.08 27.06
CA GLN A 460 24.15 8.11 27.72
C GLN A 460 23.59 9.52 27.49
N MET A 461 22.80 9.74 26.44
CA MET A 461 22.17 11.02 26.12
C MET A 461 20.85 11.23 26.90
N PHE A 462 20.30 10.18 27.52
CA PHE A 462 19.09 10.24 28.36
C PHE A 462 19.43 10.73 29.77
N ASN A 463 19.80 12.01 29.87
CA ASN A 463 19.88 12.72 31.14
C ASN A 463 18.72 13.74 31.22
N ALA A 464 17.94 13.70 32.30
CA ALA A 464 16.77 14.55 32.51
C ALA A 464 17.04 16.06 32.35
N ALA A 465 18.29 16.50 32.54
CA ALA A 465 18.69 17.89 32.36
C ALA A 465 18.94 18.32 30.89
N ILE A 466 19.22 17.38 29.98
CA ILE A 466 19.72 17.66 28.62
C ILE A 466 18.88 16.96 27.53
N ILE A 467 17.95 16.07 27.92
CA ILE A 467 17.11 15.27 27.00
C ILE A 467 16.36 16.12 25.95
N ARG A 468 16.00 17.36 26.29
CA ARG A 468 15.30 18.29 25.39
C ARG A 468 16.17 18.86 24.26
N ASN A 469 17.49 18.69 24.33
CA ASN A 469 18.42 19.23 23.32
C ASN A 469 18.70 18.24 22.18
N TYR A 470 18.22 16.99 22.30
CA TYR A 470 18.53 15.89 21.37
C TYR A 470 17.26 15.11 20.96
N THR A 471 16.13 15.81 20.82
CA THR A 471 14.81 15.20 20.60
C THR A 471 14.70 14.47 19.26
N ASP A 472 15.46 14.93 18.25
CA ASP A 472 15.68 14.28 16.96
C ASP A 472 16.43 12.94 17.09
N VAL A 473 17.53 12.91 17.85
CA VAL A 473 18.31 11.69 18.11
C VAL A 473 17.47 10.69 18.90
N ILE A 474 16.68 11.16 19.86
CA ILE A 474 15.77 10.34 20.66
C ILE A 474 14.67 9.75 19.78
N GLU A 475 14.08 10.54 18.88
CA GLU A 475 13.11 10.04 17.91
C GLU A 475 13.71 8.93 17.05
N GLY A 476 14.88 9.17 16.46
CA GLY A 476 15.59 8.18 15.66
C GLY A 476 15.90 6.90 16.44
N PHE A 477 16.36 7.04 17.69
CA PHE A 477 16.62 5.90 18.57
C PHE A 477 15.35 5.10 18.89
N MET A 478 14.22 5.77 19.15
CA MET A 478 12.94 5.11 19.44
C MET A 478 12.37 4.42 18.21
N CYS A 479 12.48 5.03 17.03
CA CYS A 479 12.14 4.40 15.75
C CYS A 479 13.00 3.15 15.50
N PHE A 480 14.31 3.25 15.70
CA PHE A 480 15.23 2.12 15.61
C PHE A 480 14.84 0.97 16.54
N LEU A 481 14.59 1.24 17.82
CA LEU A 481 14.17 0.22 18.78
C LEU A 481 12.84 -0.44 18.41
N ALA A 482 11.86 0.34 17.94
CA ALA A 482 10.58 -0.18 17.47
C ALA A 482 10.77 -1.15 16.29
N GLN A 483 11.64 -0.81 15.34
CA GLN A 483 11.95 -1.66 14.19
C GLN A 483 12.71 -2.92 14.59
N VAL A 484 13.71 -2.82 15.48
CA VAL A 484 14.43 -3.99 16.02
C VAL A 484 13.45 -4.96 16.68
N MET A 485 12.50 -4.45 17.46
CA MET A 485 11.46 -5.28 18.08
C MET A 485 10.54 -5.92 17.03
N LYS A 486 10.15 -5.19 15.99
CA LYS A 486 9.26 -5.71 14.94
C LYS A 486 9.93 -6.76 14.06
N LYS A 487 11.16 -6.53 13.62
CA LYS A 487 11.86 -7.34 12.60
C LYS A 487 12.75 -8.42 13.21
N VAL A 488 13.35 -8.17 14.39
CA VAL A 488 14.45 -8.98 14.93
C VAL A 488 14.36 -9.15 16.46
N LYS A 489 13.14 -9.25 17.03
CA LYS A 489 12.88 -9.37 18.48
C LYS A 489 13.76 -10.41 19.20
N ARG A 490 14.02 -11.56 18.55
CA ARG A 490 14.86 -12.64 19.11
C ARG A 490 16.28 -12.16 19.40
N ILE A 491 16.84 -11.28 18.57
CA ILE A 491 18.19 -10.78 18.73
C ILE A 491 18.25 -9.82 19.93
N LEU A 492 17.36 -8.83 20.02
CA LEU A 492 17.38 -7.85 21.13
C LEU A 492 17.29 -8.52 22.51
N VAL A 493 16.45 -9.56 22.62
CA VAL A 493 16.29 -10.36 23.84
C VAL A 493 17.58 -11.09 24.25
N THR A 494 18.43 -11.43 23.27
CA THR A 494 19.69 -12.16 23.47
C THR A 494 20.92 -11.24 23.45
N CYS A 495 20.71 -9.92 23.35
CA CYS A 495 21.75 -8.91 23.52
C CYS A 495 21.93 -8.59 25.00
N ASN A 496 23.12 -8.15 25.39
CA ASN A 496 23.40 -7.65 26.74
C ASN A 496 22.90 -6.20 26.94
N CYS A 497 21.73 -5.87 26.39
CA CYS A 497 21.15 -4.54 26.52
C CYS A 497 20.42 -4.38 27.87
N ASP A 498 20.55 -3.21 28.49
CA ASP A 498 19.77 -2.87 29.68
C ASP A 498 18.33 -2.50 29.28
N LEU A 499 17.48 -3.52 29.20
CA LEU A 499 16.06 -3.38 28.86
C LEU A 499 15.28 -2.50 29.86
N VAL A 500 15.75 -2.39 31.12
CA VAL A 500 15.12 -1.52 32.12
C VAL A 500 15.38 -0.07 31.77
N SER A 501 16.64 0.30 31.50
CA SER A 501 16.99 1.66 31.08
C SER A 501 16.33 2.05 29.76
N ILE A 502 16.23 1.12 28.79
CA ILE A 502 15.53 1.36 27.52
C ILE A 502 14.04 1.62 27.76
N PHE A 503 13.38 0.81 28.59
CA PHE A 503 11.97 1.01 28.92
C PHE A 503 11.74 2.35 29.61
N GLN A 504 12.57 2.70 30.58
CA GLN A 504 12.48 3.99 31.29
C GLN A 504 12.74 5.18 30.36
N ALA A 505 13.73 5.07 29.47
CA ALA A 505 14.00 6.06 28.43
C ALA A 505 12.78 6.32 27.55
N ALA A 506 12.08 5.27 27.11
CA ALA A 506 10.87 5.40 26.31
C ALA A 506 9.72 6.09 27.06
N VAL A 507 9.53 5.77 28.35
CA VAL A 507 8.53 6.45 29.20
C VAL A 507 8.87 7.93 29.38
N LEU A 508 10.16 8.27 29.54
CA LEU A 508 10.62 9.66 29.64
C LEU A 508 10.39 10.43 28.34
N SER A 509 10.64 9.80 27.19
CA SER A 509 10.42 10.43 25.87
C SER A 509 8.96 10.77 25.59
N MET A 510 8.00 10.05 26.18
CA MET A 510 6.58 10.42 26.12
C MET A 510 6.26 11.76 26.84
N ALA A 511 7.22 12.33 27.56
CA ALA A 511 7.10 13.65 28.20
C ALA A 511 7.63 14.80 27.37
N LEU A 512 8.24 14.51 26.22
CA LEU A 512 8.78 15.53 25.33
C LEU A 512 7.66 16.24 24.55
N PRO A 513 7.83 17.52 24.21
CA PRO A 513 6.80 18.31 23.52
C PRO A 513 6.64 17.92 22.03
N GLU A 514 7.65 17.30 21.41
CA GLU A 514 7.67 16.96 20.00
C GLU A 514 6.77 15.77 19.67
N HIS A 515 5.82 15.98 18.77
CA HIS A 515 4.81 14.98 18.40
C HIS A 515 5.43 13.71 17.81
N ALA A 516 6.42 13.87 16.93
CA ALA A 516 7.09 12.77 16.25
C ALA A 516 7.89 11.89 17.23
N THR A 517 8.62 12.49 18.17
CA THR A 517 9.32 11.77 19.24
C THR A 517 8.36 10.96 20.11
N VAL A 518 7.24 11.54 20.53
CA VAL A 518 6.24 10.83 21.34
C VAL A 518 5.61 9.66 20.57
N LYS A 519 5.30 9.86 19.29
CA LYS A 519 4.80 8.80 18.39
C LYS A 519 5.80 7.66 18.27
N ALA A 520 7.08 7.96 18.09
CA ALA A 520 8.15 6.97 18.01
C ALA A 520 8.26 6.16 19.32
N SER A 521 8.24 6.83 20.48
CA SER A 521 8.27 6.16 21.78
C SER A 521 7.04 5.28 22.03
N CYS A 522 5.84 5.75 21.67
CA CYS A 522 4.63 4.95 21.77
C CYS A 522 4.69 3.70 20.87
N SER A 523 5.23 3.86 19.66
CA SER A 523 5.39 2.74 18.71
C SER A 523 6.33 1.67 19.27
N PHE A 524 7.47 2.06 19.84
CA PHE A 524 8.37 1.14 20.53
C PHE A 524 7.69 0.45 21.72
N LEU A 525 7.02 1.21 22.58
CA LEU A 525 6.35 0.67 23.77
C LEU A 525 5.27 -0.37 23.41
N ILE A 526 4.51 -0.15 22.34
CA ILE A 526 3.52 -1.13 21.85
C ILE A 526 4.21 -2.46 21.51
N GLU A 527 5.29 -2.42 20.73
CA GLU A 527 6.05 -3.62 20.36
C GLU A 527 6.70 -4.28 21.59
N PHE A 528 7.25 -3.48 22.52
CA PHE A 528 7.84 -3.97 23.76
C PHE A 528 6.83 -4.69 24.65
N LEU A 529 5.63 -4.13 24.79
CA LEU A 529 4.55 -4.74 25.56
C LEU A 529 4.02 -6.02 24.91
N ASN A 530 3.91 -6.06 23.58
CA ASN A 530 3.51 -7.27 22.86
C ASN A 530 4.54 -8.40 23.01
N ALA A 531 5.82 -8.07 22.98
CA ALA A 531 6.90 -9.03 23.18
C ALA A 531 6.95 -9.63 24.60
N GLY A 532 6.42 -8.93 25.60
CA GLY A 532 6.37 -9.41 27.00
C GLY A 532 5.49 -10.66 27.22
N VAL A 533 4.67 -11.05 26.25
CA VAL A 533 3.92 -12.33 26.30
C VAL A 533 4.85 -13.53 26.07
N GLU A 534 5.87 -13.36 25.23
CA GLU A 534 6.79 -14.42 24.80
C GLU A 534 8.12 -14.39 25.55
N ASN A 535 8.42 -13.30 26.27
CA ASN A 535 9.72 -13.09 26.91
C ASN A 535 9.61 -12.72 28.39
N ASP A 536 10.14 -13.58 29.27
CA ASP A 536 10.07 -13.39 30.72
C ASP A 536 10.87 -12.18 31.23
N VAL A 537 11.99 -11.83 30.59
CA VAL A 537 12.80 -10.66 31.01
C VAL A 537 12.02 -9.38 30.78
N ILE A 538 11.47 -9.20 29.58
CA ILE A 538 10.60 -8.07 29.23
C ILE A 538 9.38 -8.05 30.15
N LYS A 539 8.73 -9.19 30.33
CA LYS A 539 7.57 -9.33 31.23
C LYS A 539 7.90 -8.84 32.64
N ASN A 540 9.03 -9.25 33.20
CA ASN A 540 9.47 -8.85 34.54
C ASN A 540 9.81 -7.35 34.61
N THR A 541 10.43 -6.79 33.57
CA THR A 541 10.66 -5.33 33.46
C THR A 541 9.34 -4.56 33.49
N VAL A 542 8.34 -5.00 32.70
CA VAL A 542 7.01 -4.37 32.67
C VAL A 542 6.28 -4.54 34.01
N ILE A 543 6.33 -5.70 34.65
CA ILE A 543 5.69 -5.90 35.97
C ILE A 543 6.34 -5.02 37.04
N THR A 544 7.66 -4.83 37.00
CA THR A 544 8.39 -4.07 38.02
C THR A 544 8.24 -2.56 37.80
N HIS A 545 8.38 -2.10 36.56
CA HIS A 545 8.42 -0.67 36.23
C HIS A 545 7.16 -0.16 35.51
N GLY A 546 6.19 -0.99 35.14
CA GLY A 546 5.03 -0.55 34.34
C GLY A 546 4.15 0.51 35.01
N HIS A 547 4.22 0.65 36.33
CA HIS A 547 3.57 1.74 37.04
C HIS A 547 4.06 3.13 36.56
N ILE A 548 5.34 3.33 36.25
CA ILE A 548 5.82 4.63 35.74
C ILE A 548 5.23 4.97 34.37
N LEU A 549 4.97 3.96 33.54
CA LEU A 549 4.29 4.13 32.25
C LEU A 549 2.82 4.52 32.45
N VAL A 550 2.11 3.86 33.38
CA VAL A 550 0.70 4.22 33.68
C VAL A 550 0.60 5.64 34.26
N ASP A 551 1.52 6.06 35.12
CA ASP A 551 1.56 7.44 35.61
C ASP A 551 1.74 8.44 34.46
N ARG A 552 2.71 8.18 33.56
CA ARG A 552 2.95 9.05 32.39
C ARG A 552 1.73 9.13 31.48
N ILE A 553 1.05 8.01 31.24
CA ILE A 553 -0.18 7.93 30.45
C ILE A 553 -1.28 8.78 31.10
N LEU A 554 -1.53 8.60 32.39
CA LEU A 554 -2.60 9.31 33.10
C LEU A 554 -2.33 10.82 33.14
N ARG A 555 -1.08 11.25 33.33
CA ARG A 555 -0.67 12.67 33.22
C ARG A 555 -0.93 13.25 31.84
N ALA A 556 -0.56 12.53 30.79
CA ALA A 556 -0.77 12.96 29.41
C ALA A 556 -2.27 13.11 29.08
N ILE A 557 -3.10 12.15 29.53
CA ILE A 557 -4.56 12.21 29.45
C ILE A 557 -5.13 13.36 30.29
N GLY A 558 -4.59 13.57 31.49
CA GLY A 558 -4.98 14.60 32.44
C GLY A 558 -4.77 16.03 31.94
N GLY A 559 -3.86 16.24 31.00
CA GLY A 559 -3.67 17.53 30.34
C GLY A 559 -2.22 17.94 30.09
N GLU A 560 -1.24 17.19 30.60
CA GLU A 560 0.19 17.54 30.49
C GLU A 560 0.75 17.46 29.06
N SER A 561 0.00 16.88 28.13
CA SER A 561 0.44 16.73 26.73
C SER A 561 -0.56 17.32 25.74
N GLN A 562 -0.17 17.44 24.47
CA GLN A 562 -1.06 17.95 23.42
C GLN A 562 -2.13 16.91 23.04
N ARG A 563 -3.29 17.36 22.54
CA ARG A 563 -4.39 16.45 22.17
C ARG A 563 -4.03 15.51 21.00
N GLY A 564 -3.21 16.00 20.06
CA GLY A 564 -2.83 15.24 18.87
C GLY A 564 -2.01 13.97 19.14
N ILE A 565 -1.49 13.78 20.35
CA ILE A 565 -0.73 12.56 20.73
C ILE A 565 -1.57 11.52 21.47
N ILE A 566 -2.81 11.85 21.86
CA ILE A 566 -3.63 11.01 22.73
C ILE A 566 -3.99 9.68 22.05
N ASP A 567 -4.11 9.66 20.73
CA ASP A 567 -4.42 8.44 19.97
C ASP A 567 -3.28 7.42 20.04
N TYR A 568 -2.02 7.88 20.06
CA TYR A 568 -0.86 7.00 20.25
C TYR A 568 -0.79 6.48 21.69
N ILE A 569 -1.09 7.33 22.66
CA ILE A 569 -1.17 6.93 24.08
C ILE A 569 -2.25 5.88 24.28
N ALA A 570 -3.42 6.05 23.67
CA ALA A 570 -4.52 5.09 23.72
C ALA A 570 -4.11 3.72 23.14
N ASP A 571 -3.30 3.70 22.08
CA ASP A 571 -2.77 2.45 21.51
C ASP A 571 -1.79 1.74 22.46
N VAL A 572 -0.96 2.48 23.20
CA VAL A 572 -0.11 1.92 24.28
C VAL A 572 -0.97 1.35 25.40
N VAL A 573 -2.02 2.07 25.81
CA VAL A 573 -2.98 1.60 26.82
C VAL A 573 -3.67 0.31 26.38
N MET A 574 -4.06 0.22 25.10
CA MET A 574 -4.63 -1.00 24.53
C MET A 574 -3.64 -2.16 24.71
N SER A 575 -2.39 -1.96 24.32
CA SER A 575 -1.35 -3.01 24.41
C SER A 575 -1.09 -3.44 25.86
N LEU A 576 -1.10 -2.51 26.82
CA LEU A 576 -1.07 -2.83 28.26
C LEU A 576 -2.30 -3.63 28.71
N ASN A 577 -3.49 -3.24 28.27
CA ASN A 577 -4.74 -3.89 28.65
C ASN A 577 -4.87 -5.31 28.05
N LYS A 578 -4.36 -5.50 26.83
CA LYS A 578 -4.31 -6.81 26.17
C LYS A 578 -3.38 -7.77 26.90
N ASN A 579 -2.16 -7.33 27.24
CA ASN A 579 -1.09 -8.22 27.68
C ASN A 579 -0.86 -8.23 29.21
N PHE A 580 -1.22 -7.16 29.93
CA PHE A 580 -0.90 -6.93 31.36
C PHE A 580 -2.11 -6.40 32.16
N VAL A 581 -3.32 -6.88 31.86
CA VAL A 581 -4.59 -6.40 32.47
C VAL A 581 -4.60 -6.40 34.00
N VAL A 582 -4.00 -7.42 34.63
CA VAL A 582 -4.00 -7.57 36.09
C VAL A 582 -3.18 -6.46 36.74
N GLN A 583 -1.98 -6.22 36.21
CA GLN A 583 -1.08 -5.16 36.65
C GLN A 583 -1.68 -3.78 36.36
N LEU A 584 -2.19 -3.57 35.14
CA LEU A 584 -2.86 -2.32 34.75
C LEU A 584 -4.03 -2.00 35.69
N SER A 585 -4.89 -2.96 35.99
CA SER A 585 -6.00 -2.75 36.92
C SER A 585 -5.52 -2.36 38.32
N THR A 586 -4.39 -2.91 38.77
CA THR A 586 -3.86 -2.63 40.11
C THR A 586 -3.30 -1.22 40.17
N TRP A 587 -2.48 -0.83 39.19
CA TRP A 587 -1.88 0.50 39.13
C TRP A 587 -2.93 1.61 38.93
N LEU A 588 -3.91 1.41 38.04
CA LEU A 588 -4.98 2.38 37.81
C LEU A 588 -5.79 2.66 39.08
N LYS A 589 -6.18 1.61 39.82
CA LYS A 589 -6.94 1.75 41.07
C LYS A 589 -6.14 2.53 42.12
N LEU A 590 -4.87 2.19 42.31
CA LEU A 590 -3.98 2.89 43.24
C LEU A 590 -3.77 4.38 42.88
N MET A 591 -3.61 4.69 41.59
CA MET A 591 -3.30 6.07 41.17
C MET A 591 -4.52 6.99 41.20
N ILE A 592 -5.70 6.47 40.92
CA ILE A 592 -6.95 7.24 40.87
C ILE A 592 -7.50 7.60 42.26
N GLU A 593 -7.07 6.88 43.30
CA GLU A 593 -7.36 7.21 44.71
C GLU A 593 -6.75 8.56 45.13
N ASN A 594 -5.72 9.04 44.43
CA ASN A 594 -5.11 10.34 44.71
C ASN A 594 -6.06 11.49 44.32
N GLU A 595 -6.36 12.36 45.30
CA GLU A 595 -7.17 13.56 45.06
C GLU A 595 -6.52 14.49 44.02
N GLY A 596 -7.33 15.06 43.14
CA GLY A 596 -6.85 15.97 42.08
C GLY A 596 -6.07 15.32 40.92
N TYR A 597 -5.81 14.01 40.97
CA TYR A 597 -5.07 13.28 39.93
C TYR A 597 -6.00 12.36 39.10
N PRO A 598 -5.88 12.27 37.77
CA PRO A 598 -4.96 12.99 36.88
C PRO A 598 -5.36 14.44 36.56
N SER A 599 -6.59 14.85 36.91
CA SER A 599 -7.06 16.23 36.84
C SER A 599 -8.03 16.51 37.98
N PRO A 600 -8.04 17.72 38.56
CA PRO A 600 -9.01 18.12 39.58
C PRO A 600 -10.44 18.25 39.02
N ARG A 601 -10.61 18.24 37.70
CA ARG A 601 -11.92 18.36 37.03
C ARG A 601 -12.67 17.03 36.95
N ALA A 602 -12.00 15.89 37.14
CA ALA A 602 -12.62 14.57 37.08
C ALA A 602 -13.14 14.14 38.46
N SER A 603 -14.44 13.83 38.56
CA SER A 603 -15.01 13.32 39.81
C SER A 603 -14.55 11.88 40.09
N ARG A 604 -14.71 11.42 41.33
CA ARG A 604 -14.39 10.03 41.69
C ARG A 604 -15.16 9.02 40.84
N GLN A 605 -16.44 9.29 40.58
CA GLN A 605 -17.29 8.44 39.76
C GLN A 605 -16.83 8.41 38.30
N ASP A 606 -16.39 9.54 37.73
CA ASP A 606 -15.85 9.60 36.37
C ASP A 606 -14.58 8.75 36.24
N LYS A 607 -13.69 8.83 37.23
CA LYS A 607 -12.46 8.04 37.25
C LYS A 607 -12.75 6.54 37.37
N GLU A 608 -13.69 6.15 38.24
CA GLU A 608 -14.12 4.75 38.38
C GLU A 608 -14.77 4.21 37.09
N ASN A 609 -15.60 5.02 36.44
CA ASN A 609 -16.20 4.71 35.14
C ASN A 609 -15.14 4.56 34.05
N PHE A 610 -14.15 5.46 34.00
CA PHE A 610 -13.03 5.38 33.05
C PHE A 610 -12.29 4.05 33.20
N VAL A 611 -11.89 3.67 34.42
CA VAL A 611 -11.19 2.39 34.67
C VAL A 611 -12.05 1.20 34.26
N LYS A 612 -13.33 1.21 34.63
CA LYS A 612 -14.27 0.13 34.29
C LYS A 612 -14.42 -0.03 32.77
N ASN A 613 -14.62 1.07 32.06
CA ASN A 613 -14.79 1.07 30.60
C ASN A 613 -13.50 0.68 29.88
N LEU A 614 -12.35 1.14 30.38
CA LEU A 614 -11.05 0.81 29.82
C LEU A 614 -10.73 -0.68 29.94
N LEU A 615 -11.00 -1.30 31.10
CA LEU A 615 -10.69 -2.71 31.36
C LEU A 615 -11.71 -3.70 30.76
N ARG A 616 -12.86 -3.23 30.26
CA ARG A 616 -13.93 -4.08 29.74
C ARG A 616 -13.56 -4.71 28.39
N ASP A 617 -13.16 -3.89 27.43
CA ASP A 617 -12.96 -4.30 26.04
C ASP A 617 -11.46 -4.36 25.71
N ARG A 618 -10.86 -5.53 25.94
CA ARG A 618 -9.38 -5.72 26.00
C ARG A 618 -8.64 -5.73 24.66
N MET A 619 -9.36 -5.82 23.53
CA MET A 619 -8.75 -5.89 22.19
C MET A 619 -9.37 -4.91 21.18
N ASN A 620 -10.28 -4.04 21.63
CA ASN A 620 -10.98 -3.12 20.73
C ASN A 620 -10.28 -1.76 20.69
N LYS A 621 -9.40 -1.58 19.69
CA LYS A 621 -8.63 -0.34 19.48
C LYS A 621 -9.51 0.91 19.39
N LYS A 622 -10.60 0.84 18.61
CA LYS A 622 -11.54 1.97 18.43
C LYS A 622 -12.17 2.36 19.77
N LYS A 623 -12.67 1.37 20.52
CA LYS A 623 -13.28 1.60 21.84
C LYS A 623 -12.29 2.16 22.86
N THR A 624 -11.06 1.63 22.91
CA THR A 624 -10.02 2.16 23.81
C THR A 624 -9.73 3.63 23.50
N ARG A 625 -9.58 3.98 22.22
CA ARG A 625 -9.40 5.38 21.79
C ARG A 625 -10.57 6.26 22.19
N GLU A 626 -11.81 5.83 21.98
CA GLU A 626 -13.01 6.57 22.40
C GLU A 626 -13.00 6.85 23.91
N VAL A 627 -12.80 5.82 24.74
CA VAL A 627 -12.79 5.95 26.21
C VAL A 627 -11.69 6.90 26.68
N VAL A 628 -10.49 6.81 26.09
CA VAL A 628 -9.37 7.71 26.41
C VAL A 628 -9.64 9.15 25.93
N LYS A 629 -10.22 9.33 24.74
CA LYS A 629 -10.61 10.64 24.19
C LYS A 629 -11.65 11.33 25.06
N GLU A 630 -12.72 10.62 25.41
CA GLU A 630 -13.78 11.13 26.27
C GLU A 630 -13.21 11.57 27.63
N PHE A 631 -12.36 10.74 28.24
CA PHE A 631 -11.79 11.04 29.55
C PHE A 631 -10.76 12.18 29.50
N THR A 632 -9.97 12.34 28.42
CA THR A 632 -9.08 13.52 28.29
C THR A 632 -9.88 14.81 28.09
N LEU A 633 -11.00 14.77 27.35
CA LEU A 633 -11.89 15.93 27.20
C LEU A 633 -12.48 16.33 28.54
N LEU A 634 -12.92 15.35 29.34
CA LEU A 634 -13.40 15.58 30.70
C LEU A 634 -12.31 16.20 31.60
N CYS A 635 -11.11 15.61 31.63
CA CYS A 635 -9.97 16.14 32.39
C CYS A 635 -9.61 17.58 32.01
N ARG A 636 -9.81 17.95 30.73
CA ARG A 636 -9.55 19.28 30.18
C ARG A 636 -10.76 20.21 30.24
N GLY A 637 -11.94 19.77 30.68
CA GLY A 637 -13.16 20.57 30.74
C GLY A 637 -13.73 20.94 29.37
N LEU A 638 -13.52 20.10 28.36
CA LEU A 638 -13.96 20.29 26.98
C LEU A 638 -15.09 19.34 26.55
N LEU A 639 -15.50 18.42 27.44
CA LEU A 639 -16.57 17.46 27.17
C LEU A 639 -17.90 18.20 26.94
N GLY A 640 -18.56 17.94 25.80
CA GLY A 640 -19.84 18.57 25.44
C GLY A 640 -19.75 20.02 24.95
N THR A 641 -18.57 20.45 24.46
CA THR A 641 -18.40 21.77 23.83
C THR A 641 -18.48 21.68 22.30
N GLU A 642 -19.02 22.70 21.62
CA GLU A 642 -19.06 22.79 20.15
C GLU A 642 -17.65 22.62 19.51
N TYR A 643 -16.59 22.99 20.25
CA TYR A 643 -15.20 22.79 19.83
C TYR A 643 -14.80 21.30 19.82
N ALA A 644 -15.30 20.49 20.75
CA ALA A 644 -15.05 19.05 20.78
C ALA A 644 -15.84 18.30 19.69
N GLU A 645 -17.04 18.79 19.36
CA GLU A 645 -17.88 18.24 18.29
C GLU A 645 -17.33 18.59 16.89
N SER A 646 -16.84 19.82 16.69
CA SER A 646 -16.18 20.22 15.44
C SER A 646 -14.83 19.52 15.22
N ALA A 647 -14.02 19.32 16.26
CA ALA A 647 -12.78 18.55 16.15
C ALA A 647 -13.00 17.04 15.89
N ALA A 648 -14.19 16.52 16.19
CA ALA A 648 -14.60 15.15 15.85
C ALA A 648 -15.13 15.02 14.41
N ALA A 649 -15.46 16.13 13.74
CA ALA A 649 -15.99 16.18 12.38
C ALA A 649 -14.94 16.48 11.29
N PHE A 650 -13.73 16.92 11.67
CA PHE A 650 -12.60 17.21 10.77
C PHE A 650 -11.48 16.15 10.81
N LEU A 651 -11.77 14.98 11.38
CA LEU A 651 -10.97 13.75 11.35
C LEU A 651 -11.87 12.60 10.94
#